data_AF-A0A060RR73-F1
#
_entry.id   AF-A0A060RR73-F1
#
_cell.length_a   1.000
_cell.length_b   1.000
_cell.length_c   1.000
_cell.angle_alpha   90.00
_cell.angle_beta   90.00
_cell.angle_gamma   90.00
#
_symmetry.space_group_name_H-M   'P 1'
#
loop_
_entity.id
_entity.type
_entity.pdbx_description
1 polymer ?
#
loop_
_entity_poly.entity_id
_entity_poly.type
_entity_poly.pdbx_seq_one_letter_code
_entity_poly.pdbx_strand_id
1 'polypeptide(L)'
;MGNGGGTQDDGIDHQSAKHLLDSIGKKVHDQVKNGDAKNYISELKGLLSLTPFFGGELASSNDPCKLVDNYRIKTSYTGTSSNPCRNATGNDGKEIPRFSDKQQAEYDNKKTKCSYDSNGSKGKGGNSEGACAPYRRLSLCNKNLEYLNEYDSSKAKHYLLAKVCYAAKHEGESLKSYNDQYNLAYDGTASQICTVLARSFADIGDIVRGRDLYSGNKKKDKLQDNLKTIFGNIYNKLLDENKKNGEIKGRYGNDGDNYFKLREDWWTANRETVWKALTCDDRLGGNRYFRQTCGGDNESLSHASQKCRCRNNDFRRETDQVPTYFDYVPQYLRWFEEWAEDFCRKKKKNVENAIKKCRGDYGGEKRYCSRNGCDCKKTVRARGKLRYGNRCIDCLYACTPYVEWIDNQKEQFHKQVKKYTDEINRVSGSRRLRRDAGGATTSNYDGYEKKFYNILKGNDVGGLENFLDLLNKEPACQAVKDDKGGKIDFKTVDRGGGTSGSVPGGGTSDSADSNSNKTFYHSEYCQLCPHCGMRKKRDGTNEWEPKTKDDNCKNGNLYGTNENATATDIKILKSGEKQKDIAEKLNQFCNEGNVDKDSLYETWKCYEGKDVVKVAKGEEDEDEEEEDDDYTSLRKSGGLCILENKKKEKEVKETNSQKEPEQFQKPFVDFFTYWVAHMLKDSIYWKKELKKCLEKEKKTCKNNKCEKPCECFAKWVEQKKTNEWRPIKEHFYKQDGFDEAFNHHMVLDYNLQLQFSNENSSEDSQSRDEDAEEMKHLKKILKLENGNGLAAVNAVTKNNTTIDRLIEHEEGIVTKCKECKKPEDRATGESPLRSLDDPPSPRVIPRITTKDAEESEDSSEEDEDEEQEENENEGDGQDE
;
A
#
# COMPACT_ATOMS: atom_id res chain seq x y z
N MET A 1 -53.41 4.19 14.66
CA MET A 1 -53.61 2.74 14.94
C MET A 1 -52.68 2.02 13.98
N GLY A 2 -51.58 1.35 14.35
CA GLY A 2 -51.18 0.70 15.59
C GLY A 2 -50.60 -0.65 15.17
N ASN A 3 -49.26 -0.78 15.22
CA ASN A 3 -48.47 -2.02 15.28
C ASN A 3 -47.00 -1.56 15.41
N GLY A 4 -46.40 -1.37 16.58
CA GLY A 4 -46.62 -2.07 17.84
C GLY A 4 -45.78 -3.35 17.95
N GLY A 5 -44.57 -3.38 17.38
CA GLY A 5 -43.54 -4.38 17.67
C GLY A 5 -42.47 -3.74 18.55
N GLY A 6 -42.59 -3.90 19.87
CA GLY A 6 -41.58 -3.45 20.82
C GLY A 6 -40.36 -4.37 20.79
N THR A 7 -39.29 -3.94 20.12
CA THR A 7 -37.93 -4.38 20.44
C THR A 7 -37.42 -3.48 21.55
N GLN A 8 -36.93 -4.07 22.65
CA GLN A 8 -36.13 -3.34 23.64
C GLN A 8 -35.01 -2.62 22.89
N ASP A 9 -35.07 -1.28 22.83
CA ASP A 9 -33.97 -0.46 22.32
C ASP A 9 -32.79 -0.63 23.29
N ASP A 10 -31.83 -1.45 22.91
CA ASP A 10 -30.65 -1.71 23.71
C ASP A 10 -29.70 -0.49 23.73
N GLY A 11 -30.01 0.59 23.01
CA GLY A 11 -29.19 1.79 22.93
C GLY A 11 -27.88 1.59 22.14
N ILE A 12 -27.81 0.57 21.28
CA ILE A 12 -26.70 0.33 20.35
C ILE A 12 -27.08 0.82 18.95
N ASP A 13 -26.20 1.63 18.36
CA ASP A 13 -26.42 2.18 17.02
C ASP A 13 -25.90 1.23 15.93
N HIS A 14 -26.82 0.68 15.11
CA HIS A 14 -26.51 -0.27 14.04
C HIS A 14 -26.47 0.37 12.64
N GLN A 15 -26.27 1.70 12.53
CA GLN A 15 -26.19 2.38 11.23
C GLN A 15 -25.00 1.92 10.38
N SER A 16 -23.84 1.71 11.00
CA SER A 16 -22.62 1.21 10.35
C SER A 16 -21.68 0.58 11.39
N ALA A 17 -20.56 0.01 10.95
CA ALA A 17 -19.59 -0.62 11.85
C ALA A 17 -19.03 0.41 12.85
N LYS A 18 -18.65 1.62 12.42
CA LYS A 18 -18.19 2.65 13.36
C LYS A 18 -19.25 3.07 14.37
N HIS A 19 -20.53 3.11 13.99
CA HIS A 19 -21.62 3.44 14.91
C HIS A 19 -21.83 2.36 15.97
N LEU A 20 -21.76 1.09 15.55
CA LEU A 20 -21.83 -0.05 16.43
C LEU A 20 -20.69 -0.01 17.45
N LEU A 21 -19.47 0.09 16.94
CA LEU A 21 -18.26 0.06 17.76
C LEU A 21 -18.27 1.21 18.77
N ASP A 22 -18.55 2.45 18.35
CA ASP A 22 -18.56 3.60 19.25
C ASP A 22 -19.71 3.53 20.28
N SER A 23 -20.85 2.91 19.94
CA SER A 23 -21.97 2.74 20.87
C SER A 23 -21.67 1.72 21.97
N ILE A 24 -21.07 0.58 21.60
CA ILE A 24 -20.58 -0.39 22.57
C ILE A 24 -19.46 0.24 23.41
N GLY A 25 -18.55 0.99 22.77
CA GLY A 25 -17.48 1.73 23.43
C GLY A 25 -18.02 2.67 24.51
N LYS A 26 -19.11 3.39 24.23
CA LYS A 26 -19.80 4.24 25.22
C LYS A 26 -20.26 3.44 26.44
N LYS A 27 -20.95 2.31 26.23
CA LYS A 27 -21.39 1.44 27.33
C LYS A 27 -20.22 0.95 28.17
N VAL A 28 -19.11 0.54 27.54
CA VAL A 28 -17.91 0.08 28.24
C VAL A 28 -17.26 1.22 29.01
N HIS A 29 -17.12 2.40 28.41
CA HIS A 29 -16.64 3.61 29.07
C HIS A 29 -17.47 3.92 30.31
N ASP A 30 -18.81 3.91 30.20
CA ASP A 30 -19.70 4.24 31.30
C ASP A 30 -19.61 3.20 32.43
N GLN A 31 -19.46 1.91 32.10
CA GLN A 31 -19.18 0.86 33.08
C GLN A 31 -17.83 1.01 33.78
N VAL A 32 -16.78 1.45 33.06
CA VAL A 32 -15.45 1.67 33.64
C VAL A 32 -15.46 2.92 34.51
N LYS A 33 -15.95 4.05 33.97
CA LYS A 33 -16.01 5.35 34.65
C LYS A 33 -16.89 5.34 35.90
N ASN A 34 -18.03 4.65 35.86
CA ASN A 34 -18.95 4.57 37.00
C ASN A 34 -18.69 3.39 37.94
N GLY A 35 -17.78 2.49 37.55
CA GLY A 35 -17.30 1.41 38.42
C GLY A 35 -16.26 1.90 39.43
N ASP A 36 -15.45 0.98 39.93
CA ASP A 36 -14.47 1.26 40.98
C ASP A 36 -13.42 2.32 40.59
N ALA A 37 -13.21 2.60 39.29
CA ALA A 37 -12.29 3.63 38.83
C ALA A 37 -12.65 5.03 39.34
N LYS A 38 -13.96 5.30 39.51
CA LYS A 38 -14.49 6.60 39.98
C LYS A 38 -13.81 7.10 41.26
N ASN A 39 -13.45 6.19 42.15
CA ASN A 39 -12.86 6.50 43.45
C ASN A 39 -11.42 7.01 43.37
N TYR A 40 -10.75 6.84 42.22
CA TYR A 40 -9.33 7.17 42.02
C TYR A 40 -9.09 8.23 40.93
N ILE A 41 -10.13 8.62 40.17
CA ILE A 41 -10.01 9.58 39.07
C ILE A 41 -9.40 10.91 39.53
N SER A 42 -9.82 11.44 40.67
CA SER A 42 -9.31 12.72 41.19
C SER A 42 -7.82 12.66 41.55
N GLU A 43 -7.36 11.53 42.07
CA GLU A 43 -5.96 11.33 42.47
C GLU A 43 -5.05 11.13 41.25
N LEU A 44 -5.57 10.56 40.17
CA LEU A 44 -4.84 10.30 38.92
C LEU A 44 -4.89 11.46 37.91
N LYS A 45 -5.78 12.43 38.10
CA LYS A 45 -5.90 13.60 37.22
C LYS A 45 -4.60 14.40 37.24
N GLY A 46 -4.00 14.55 36.07
CA GLY A 46 -2.85 15.42 35.87
C GLY A 46 -3.27 16.88 35.79
N LEU A 47 -2.44 17.73 36.37
CA LEU A 47 -2.50 19.19 36.30
C LEU A 47 -1.32 19.70 35.47
N LEU A 48 -1.60 20.29 34.31
CA LEU A 48 -0.58 20.75 33.37
C LEU A 48 0.27 21.90 33.93
N SER A 49 -0.31 22.76 34.79
CA SER A 49 0.40 23.85 35.46
C SER A 49 1.50 23.39 36.42
N LEU A 50 1.49 22.13 36.86
CA LEU A 50 2.49 21.59 37.80
C LEU A 50 3.69 20.95 37.11
N THR A 51 3.68 20.84 35.77
CA THR A 51 4.79 20.27 35.02
C THR A 51 5.93 21.29 34.91
N PRO A 52 7.18 20.93 35.29
CA PRO A 52 8.33 21.79 35.09
C PRO A 52 8.60 22.01 33.58
N PHE A 53 8.81 23.26 33.22
CA PHE A 53 9.36 23.70 31.94
C PHE A 53 10.87 23.43 31.91
N PHE A 54 11.43 23.25 30.71
CA PHE A 54 12.89 23.26 30.52
C PHE A 54 13.44 24.59 31.08
N GLY A 55 14.27 24.51 32.13
CA GLY A 55 14.75 25.65 32.92
C GLY A 55 14.13 25.83 34.32
N GLY A 56 13.25 24.92 34.77
CA GLY A 56 12.73 24.90 36.15
C GLY A 56 11.49 25.75 36.45
N GLU A 57 11.03 26.58 35.50
CA GLU A 57 9.78 27.35 35.63
C GLU A 57 8.54 26.43 35.56
N LEU A 58 7.42 26.80 36.17
CA LEU A 58 6.16 26.06 36.01
C LEU A 58 5.39 26.54 34.78
N ALA A 59 4.59 25.66 34.19
CA ALA A 59 3.67 26.02 33.11
C ALA A 59 2.63 27.06 33.57
N SER A 60 2.48 28.14 32.80
CA SER A 60 1.59 29.26 33.13
C SER A 60 0.09 29.01 32.87
N SER A 61 -0.28 27.84 32.32
CA SER A 61 -1.65 27.55 31.88
C SER A 61 -2.00 26.08 32.03
N ASN A 62 -3.25 25.81 32.43
CA ASN A 62 -3.87 24.49 32.37
C ASN A 62 -4.52 24.17 31.01
N ASP A 63 -4.51 25.12 30.07
CA ASP A 63 -4.95 24.88 28.70
C ASP A 63 -3.88 24.11 27.92
N PRO A 64 -4.13 22.85 27.49
CA PRO A 64 -3.15 22.04 26.77
C PRO A 64 -2.73 22.68 25.44
N CYS A 65 -3.59 23.46 24.78
CA CYS A 65 -3.23 24.12 23.53
C CYS A 65 -2.13 25.15 23.75
N LYS A 66 -2.34 26.06 24.71
CA LYS A 66 -1.38 27.11 25.09
C LYS A 66 -0.10 26.54 25.70
N LEU A 67 -0.23 25.50 26.52
CA LEU A 67 0.91 24.81 27.10
C LEU A 67 1.88 24.35 26.01
N VAL A 68 1.37 23.62 25.01
CA VAL A 68 2.20 23.08 23.93
C VAL A 68 2.77 24.19 23.04
N ASP A 69 2.03 25.28 22.78
CA ASP A 69 2.59 26.44 22.07
C ASP A 69 3.77 27.06 22.82
N ASN A 70 3.63 27.23 24.13
CA ASN A 70 4.72 27.72 24.98
C ASN A 70 5.93 26.78 24.97
N TYR A 71 5.72 25.46 24.96
CA TYR A 71 6.78 24.48 24.79
C TYR A 71 7.52 24.67 23.46
N ARG A 72 6.79 24.79 22.34
CA ARG A 72 7.39 25.01 21.01
C ARG A 72 8.26 26.26 20.98
N ILE A 73 7.71 27.39 21.43
CA ILE A 73 8.41 28.69 21.45
C ILE A 73 9.73 28.58 22.22
N LYS A 74 9.74 28.00 23.42
CA LYS A 74 10.98 27.89 24.21
C LYS A 74 11.99 26.91 23.59
N THR A 75 11.51 25.81 23.01
CA THR A 75 12.41 24.81 22.39
C THR A 75 13.05 25.30 21.09
N SER A 76 12.44 26.23 20.35
CA SER A 76 13.10 26.90 19.24
C SER A 76 14.28 27.78 19.66
N TYR A 77 14.35 28.20 20.93
CA TYR A 77 15.50 28.94 21.47
C TYR A 77 16.62 28.03 22.02
N THR A 78 16.29 26.83 22.51
CA THR A 78 17.26 25.94 23.18
C THR A 78 17.75 24.77 22.32
N GLY A 79 17.12 24.49 21.17
CA GLY A 79 17.52 23.44 20.24
C GLY A 79 17.24 22.00 20.70
N THR A 80 16.54 21.79 21.82
CA THR A 80 16.54 20.52 22.58
C THR A 80 15.23 19.73 22.63
N SER A 81 14.19 20.05 21.83
CA SER A 81 12.99 19.18 21.76
C SER A 81 13.01 18.25 20.55
N SER A 82 12.85 16.95 20.79
CA SER A 82 12.49 16.02 19.73
C SER A 82 11.03 16.28 19.32
N ASN A 83 10.84 16.74 18.07
CA ASN A 83 9.51 16.91 17.49
C ASN A 83 8.77 15.54 17.51
N PRO A 84 7.55 15.44 18.08
CA PRO A 84 6.80 14.17 18.18
C PRO A 84 6.58 13.46 16.84
N CYS A 85 6.54 14.23 15.76
CA CYS A 85 6.34 13.76 14.39
C CYS A 85 7.65 13.67 13.58
N ARG A 86 8.83 13.96 14.15
CA ARG A 86 10.09 14.09 13.40
C ARG A 86 10.35 12.85 12.56
N ASN A 87 10.46 12.95 11.25
CA ASN A 87 10.73 11.80 10.40
C ASN A 87 12.21 11.37 10.44
N ALA A 88 12.51 10.17 9.95
CA ALA A 88 13.89 9.83 9.60
C ALA A 88 14.37 10.88 8.58
N THR A 89 15.58 11.40 8.75
CA THR A 89 16.22 12.20 7.70
C THR A 89 16.46 11.29 6.50
N GLY A 90 16.06 11.71 5.30
CA GLY A 90 16.50 11.05 4.08
C GLY A 90 18.03 11.09 3.97
N ASN A 91 18.60 10.27 3.08
CA ASN A 91 20.06 10.29 2.84
C ASN A 91 20.57 11.66 2.36
N ASP A 92 19.68 12.52 1.87
CA ASP A 92 19.91 13.89 1.42
C ASP A 92 19.69 14.96 2.52
N GLY A 93 19.40 14.55 3.76
CA GLY A 93 19.16 15.45 4.88
C GLY A 93 17.80 16.15 4.85
N LYS A 94 16.89 15.81 3.92
CA LYS A 94 15.54 16.39 3.87
C LYS A 94 14.57 15.64 4.77
N GLU A 95 13.62 16.38 5.33
CA GLU A 95 12.51 15.82 6.11
C GLU A 95 11.52 15.14 5.17
N ILE A 96 11.39 13.81 5.27
CA ILE A 96 10.40 13.04 4.51
C ILE A 96 9.01 13.45 5.03
N PRO A 97 8.01 13.75 4.20
CA PRO A 97 6.66 14.05 4.70
C PRO A 97 6.03 12.85 5.41
N ARG A 98 5.41 13.05 6.58
CA ARG A 98 4.77 11.99 7.40
C ARG A 98 3.68 11.19 6.66
N PHE A 99 3.03 11.85 5.72
CA PHE A 99 1.98 11.30 4.89
C PHE A 99 2.20 11.69 3.42
N SER A 100 3.31 11.22 2.85
CA SER A 100 3.47 11.35 1.40
C SER A 100 2.58 10.34 0.69
N ASP A 101 1.95 10.74 -0.42
CA ASP A 101 1.15 9.83 -1.25
C ASP A 101 2.00 8.64 -1.74
N LYS A 102 3.29 8.91 -2.00
CA LYS A 102 4.33 7.91 -2.30
C LYS A 102 4.40 6.80 -1.24
N GLN A 103 4.61 7.16 0.02
CA GLN A 103 4.68 6.19 1.11
C GLN A 103 3.34 5.52 1.39
N GLN A 104 2.23 6.24 1.19
CA GLN A 104 0.90 5.64 1.29
C GLN A 104 0.71 4.55 0.22
N ALA A 105 1.10 4.81 -1.04
CA ALA A 105 1.03 3.84 -2.13
C ALA A 105 1.97 2.64 -1.90
N GLU A 106 3.22 2.88 -1.49
CA GLU A 106 4.15 1.82 -1.07
C GLU A 106 3.55 0.97 0.04
N TYR A 107 3.00 1.61 1.08
CA TYR A 107 2.31 0.91 2.16
C TYR A 107 1.10 0.15 1.62
N ASP A 108 0.35 0.70 0.68
CA ASP A 108 -0.86 0.10 0.12
C ASP A 108 -0.59 -1.18 -0.67
N ASN A 109 0.56 -1.24 -1.34
CA ASN A 109 0.98 -2.35 -2.18
C ASN A 109 1.69 -3.48 -1.42
N LYS A 110 2.02 -3.29 -0.14
CA LYS A 110 2.64 -4.36 0.68
C LYS A 110 1.68 -5.51 0.97
N LYS A 111 2.16 -6.75 0.76
CA LYS A 111 1.44 -8.00 1.03
C LYS A 111 1.30 -8.31 2.54
N THR A 112 2.26 -7.86 3.35
CA THR A 112 2.41 -8.20 4.77
C THR A 112 2.20 -6.98 5.69
N LYS A 113 1.00 -6.40 5.68
CA LYS A 113 0.63 -5.26 6.56
C LYS A 113 0.02 -5.67 7.90
N CYS A 114 -0.29 -6.95 8.01
CA CYS A 114 -0.89 -7.52 9.19
C CYS A 114 0.19 -8.28 9.94
N SER A 115 0.17 -8.21 11.27
CA SER A 115 1.15 -8.92 12.09
C SER A 115 1.19 -10.40 11.70
N TYR A 116 2.40 -10.87 11.38
CA TYR A 116 2.78 -12.27 11.26
C TYR A 116 3.75 -12.62 12.38
N ASP A 117 3.78 -13.89 12.78
CA ASP A 117 4.86 -14.44 13.58
C ASP A 117 6.19 -14.22 12.84
N SER A 118 7.23 -13.88 13.59
CA SER A 118 8.55 -13.48 13.08
C SER A 118 9.30 -14.62 12.38
N ASN A 119 8.73 -15.82 12.34
CA ASN A 119 9.24 -16.95 11.57
C ASN A 119 8.04 -17.69 10.98
N GLY A 120 8.11 -18.08 9.71
CA GLY A 120 7.07 -18.85 9.00
C GLY A 120 6.80 -20.27 9.55
N SER A 121 7.05 -20.52 10.84
CA SER A 121 6.85 -21.78 11.53
C SER A 121 5.67 -21.71 12.49
N LYS A 122 4.79 -22.71 12.42
CA LYS A 122 3.74 -22.95 13.41
C LYS A 122 4.35 -23.13 14.82
N GLY A 123 4.35 -22.08 15.64
CA GLY A 123 4.44 -22.21 17.10
C GLY A 123 5.21 -21.09 17.78
N LYS A 124 4.53 -20.07 18.33
CA LYS A 124 4.13 -19.99 19.75
C LYS A 124 3.33 -18.70 19.97
N GLY A 125 2.02 -18.76 19.78
CA GLY A 125 1.00 -17.92 20.45
C GLY A 125 1.27 -16.42 20.63
N GLY A 126 1.49 -15.69 19.54
CA GLY A 126 1.49 -14.22 19.56
C GLY A 126 0.07 -13.63 19.45
N ASN A 127 -0.33 -12.76 20.38
CA ASN A 127 -1.69 -12.20 20.44
C ASN A 127 -2.05 -11.20 19.30
N SER A 128 -1.15 -10.88 18.38
CA SER A 128 -1.36 -9.90 17.30
C SER A 128 -1.62 -10.50 15.92
N GLU A 129 -1.55 -11.84 15.76
CA GLU A 129 -1.70 -12.54 14.48
C GLU A 129 -2.94 -12.04 13.70
N GLY A 130 -2.73 -11.52 12.49
CA GLY A 130 -3.83 -11.14 11.56
C GLY A 130 -4.44 -9.73 11.71
N ALA A 131 -4.01 -8.91 12.68
CA ALA A 131 -4.43 -7.51 12.76
C ALA A 131 -3.60 -6.61 11.83
N CYS A 132 -4.24 -5.78 11.02
CA CYS A 132 -3.59 -4.93 10.01
C CYS A 132 -3.50 -3.48 10.48
N ALA A 133 -2.31 -3.01 10.84
CA ALA A 133 -2.11 -1.66 11.38
C ALA A 133 -2.22 -0.61 10.25
N PRO A 134 -3.18 0.34 10.29
CA PRO A 134 -3.41 1.30 9.21
C PRO A 134 -2.25 2.29 9.08
N TYR A 135 -2.04 2.83 7.87
CA TYR A 135 -0.95 3.78 7.58
C TYR A 135 -0.92 4.96 8.57
N ARG A 136 -2.09 5.50 8.92
CA ARG A 136 -2.25 6.53 9.96
C ARG A 136 -1.58 6.14 11.29
N ARG A 137 -1.81 4.91 11.76
CA ARG A 137 -1.21 4.40 13.00
C ARG A 137 0.30 4.27 12.86
N LEU A 138 0.80 3.80 11.72
CA LEU A 138 2.25 3.63 11.51
C LEU A 138 3.00 4.96 11.56
N SER A 139 2.35 6.04 11.13
CA SER A 139 2.92 7.38 11.11
C SER A 139 2.64 8.20 12.36
N LEU A 140 2.04 7.64 13.42
CA LEU A 140 1.60 8.36 14.63
C LEU A 140 2.71 9.19 15.29
N CYS A 141 2.40 10.42 15.71
CA CYS A 141 3.37 11.31 16.36
C CYS A 141 3.59 10.97 17.84
N ASN A 142 4.44 9.99 18.13
CA ASN A 142 4.71 9.52 19.50
C ASN A 142 6.20 9.49 19.89
N LYS A 143 7.11 10.00 19.04
CA LYS A 143 8.56 9.86 19.25
C LYS A 143 9.07 10.54 20.51
N ASN A 144 8.39 11.59 20.96
CA ASN A 144 8.71 12.25 22.22
C ASN A 144 8.44 11.36 23.45
N LEU A 145 7.64 10.29 23.32
CA LEU A 145 7.38 9.32 24.39
C LEU A 145 8.47 8.24 24.50
N GLU A 146 9.37 8.13 23.51
CA GLU A 146 10.59 7.31 23.59
C GLU A 146 11.66 7.96 24.49
N TYR A 147 11.47 9.23 24.86
CA TYR A 147 12.39 10.05 25.65
C TYR A 147 11.65 10.70 26.83
N LEU A 148 11.25 9.89 27.81
CA LEU A 148 10.62 10.34 29.06
C LEU A 148 11.61 10.50 30.22
N ASN A 149 12.88 10.73 29.90
CA ASN A 149 13.95 10.83 30.89
C ASN A 149 13.97 12.27 31.45
N GLU A 150 14.48 12.45 32.67
CA GLU A 150 14.60 13.75 33.37
C GLU A 150 13.25 14.38 33.79
N TYR A 151 12.67 13.87 34.88
CA TYR A 151 11.56 14.52 35.57
C TYR A 151 11.59 14.24 37.07
N ASP A 152 11.00 15.15 37.83
CA ASP A 152 10.72 14.95 39.26
C ASP A 152 9.66 13.85 39.41
N SER A 153 10.04 12.72 40.00
CA SER A 153 9.18 11.54 40.17
C SER A 153 7.92 11.87 40.98
N SER A 154 7.96 12.87 41.87
CA SER A 154 6.79 13.33 42.62
C SER A 154 5.72 13.98 41.72
N LYS A 155 6.10 14.38 40.51
CA LYS A 155 5.25 15.01 39.49
C LYS A 155 4.96 14.09 38.29
N ALA A 156 5.25 12.79 38.40
CA ALA A 156 5.14 11.82 37.29
C ALA A 156 3.82 11.90 36.51
N LYS A 157 2.66 11.94 37.19
CA LYS A 157 1.34 12.00 36.53
C LYS A 157 1.11 13.29 35.73
N HIS A 158 1.67 14.40 36.20
CA HIS A 158 1.60 15.71 35.56
C HIS A 158 2.51 15.76 34.33
N TYR A 159 3.73 15.26 34.48
CA TYR A 159 4.72 15.17 33.42
C TYR A 159 4.24 14.28 32.27
N LEU A 160 3.72 13.09 32.59
CA LEU A 160 3.14 12.18 31.59
C LEU A 160 2.02 12.86 30.80
N LEU A 161 1.10 13.56 31.49
CA LEU A 161 0.00 14.25 30.84
C LEU A 161 0.51 15.31 29.85
N ALA A 162 1.50 16.10 30.24
CA ALA A 162 2.09 17.12 29.38
C ALA A 162 2.73 16.51 28.12
N LYS A 163 3.48 15.42 28.26
CA LYS A 163 4.13 14.73 27.13
C LYS A 163 3.12 14.09 26.18
N VAL A 164 2.05 13.50 26.71
CA VAL A 164 0.94 12.95 25.90
C VAL A 164 0.18 14.07 25.19
N CYS A 165 -0.09 15.20 25.85
CA CYS A 165 -0.72 16.36 25.21
C CYS A 165 0.15 16.96 24.10
N TYR A 166 1.48 16.99 24.30
CA TYR A 166 2.44 17.43 23.30
C TYR A 166 2.37 16.54 22.04
N ALA A 167 2.42 15.22 22.21
CA ALA A 167 2.23 14.25 21.13
C ALA A 167 0.87 14.44 20.42
N ALA A 168 -0.21 14.51 21.19
CA ALA A 168 -1.58 14.62 20.68
C ALA A 168 -1.80 15.89 19.85
N LYS A 169 -1.31 17.06 20.27
CA LYS A 169 -1.48 18.27 19.47
C LYS A 169 -0.74 18.19 18.13
N HIS A 170 0.49 17.70 18.13
CA HIS A 170 1.28 17.48 16.92
C HIS A 170 0.61 16.46 15.97
N GLU A 171 0.02 15.39 16.53
CA GLU A 171 -0.79 14.42 15.78
C GLU A 171 -1.99 15.11 15.10
N GLY A 172 -2.74 15.94 15.85
CA GLY A 172 -3.94 16.59 15.33
C GLY A 172 -3.68 17.55 14.18
N GLU A 173 -2.66 18.41 14.32
CA GLU A 173 -2.26 19.36 13.28
C GLU A 173 -1.81 18.67 11.99
N SER A 174 -1.07 17.57 12.12
CA SER A 174 -0.56 16.83 10.96
C SER A 174 -1.65 16.01 10.26
N LEU A 175 -2.61 15.42 11.01
CA LEU A 175 -3.76 14.73 10.43
C LEU A 175 -4.67 15.66 9.66
N LYS A 176 -4.85 16.91 10.10
CA LYS A 176 -5.70 17.86 9.39
C LYS A 176 -5.17 18.10 7.97
N SER A 177 -3.88 18.40 7.84
CA SER A 177 -3.25 18.61 6.53
C SER A 177 -3.30 17.36 5.65
N TYR A 178 -3.09 16.18 6.22
CA TYR A 178 -3.18 14.91 5.49
C TYR A 178 -4.61 14.60 5.02
N ASN A 179 -5.60 14.75 5.89
CA ASN A 179 -6.99 14.47 5.56
C ASN A 179 -7.48 15.36 4.40
N ASP A 180 -7.03 16.62 4.35
CA ASP A 180 -7.36 17.52 3.25
C ASP A 180 -6.75 17.03 1.92
N GLN A 181 -5.48 16.61 1.92
CA GLN A 181 -4.84 16.02 0.74
C GLN A 181 -5.51 14.70 0.32
N TYR A 182 -5.78 13.83 1.27
CA TYR A 182 -6.41 12.54 1.05
C TYR A 182 -7.84 12.70 0.49
N ASN A 183 -8.63 13.63 1.03
CA ASN A 183 -9.98 13.89 0.51
C ASN A 183 -9.96 14.48 -0.91
N LEU A 184 -8.97 15.31 -1.26
CA LEU A 184 -8.78 15.81 -2.63
C LEU A 184 -8.42 14.67 -3.61
N ALA A 185 -7.70 13.65 -3.16
CA ALA A 185 -7.35 12.50 -3.99
C ALA A 185 -8.53 11.53 -4.20
N TYR A 186 -9.36 11.36 -3.18
CA TYR A 186 -10.45 10.39 -3.13
C TYR A 186 -11.82 11.09 -2.94
N ASP A 187 -12.32 11.72 -4.00
CA ASP A 187 -13.60 12.44 -4.02
C ASP A 187 -14.81 11.57 -3.62
N GLY A 188 -15.69 12.15 -2.81
CA GLY A 188 -17.10 11.74 -2.75
C GLY A 188 -17.60 11.00 -1.50
N THR A 189 -16.93 11.08 -0.36
CA THR A 189 -17.51 10.93 1.00
C THR A 189 -16.42 11.26 2.03
N ALA A 190 -15.94 12.51 2.10
CA ALA A 190 -14.78 12.90 2.92
C ALA A 190 -14.79 12.21 4.30
N SER A 191 -13.67 11.57 4.68
CA SER A 191 -13.56 11.07 6.04
C SER A 191 -13.67 12.30 6.95
N GLN A 192 -14.66 12.28 7.84
CA GLN A 192 -14.83 13.37 8.77
C GLN A 192 -13.55 13.43 9.60
N ILE A 193 -12.82 14.55 9.53
CA ILE A 193 -11.56 14.72 10.26
C ILE A 193 -11.71 14.35 11.74
N CYS A 194 -12.89 14.57 12.33
CA CYS A 194 -13.20 14.16 13.70
C CYS A 194 -13.13 12.63 13.91
N THR A 195 -13.51 11.81 12.93
CA THR A 195 -13.35 10.35 12.96
C THR A 195 -11.87 9.95 12.88
N VAL A 196 -11.10 10.59 11.99
CA VAL A 196 -9.65 10.36 11.88
C VAL A 196 -8.94 10.70 13.20
N LEU A 197 -9.29 11.83 13.82
CA LEU A 197 -8.81 12.23 15.14
C LEU A 197 -9.25 11.23 16.21
N ALA A 198 -10.49 10.74 16.19
CA ALA A 198 -10.96 9.72 17.12
C ALA A 198 -10.17 8.40 17.04
N ARG A 199 -9.77 7.97 15.84
CA ARG A 199 -8.92 6.80 15.64
C ARG A 199 -7.50 7.01 16.22
N SER A 200 -6.87 8.15 15.95
CA SER A 200 -5.56 8.48 16.55
C SER A 200 -5.62 8.68 18.06
N PHE A 201 -6.71 9.26 18.59
CA PHE A 201 -6.94 9.38 20.02
C PHE A 201 -6.97 8.02 20.71
N ALA A 202 -7.70 7.06 20.14
CA ALA A 202 -7.80 5.71 20.66
C ALA A 202 -6.45 4.97 20.61
N ASP A 203 -5.68 5.14 19.53
CA ASP A 203 -4.33 4.55 19.42
C ASP A 203 -3.33 5.16 20.42
N ILE A 204 -3.37 6.48 20.65
CA ILE A 204 -2.59 7.13 21.71
C ILE A 204 -2.98 6.53 23.07
N GLY A 205 -4.29 6.33 23.31
CA GLY A 205 -4.80 5.68 24.50
C GLY A 205 -4.27 4.26 24.68
N ASP A 206 -4.23 3.46 23.62
CA ASP A 206 -3.68 2.09 23.69
C ASP A 206 -2.16 2.07 23.90
N ILE A 207 -1.41 3.03 23.35
CA ILE A 207 0.01 3.18 23.64
C ILE A 207 0.23 3.45 25.14
N VAL A 208 -0.49 4.43 25.69
CA VAL A 208 -0.41 4.80 27.11
C VAL A 208 -0.79 3.62 28.01
N ARG A 209 -1.85 2.89 27.65
CA ARG A 209 -2.37 1.75 28.42
C ARG A 209 -1.53 0.48 28.28
N GLY A 210 -0.55 0.45 27.37
CA GLY A 210 0.22 -0.76 27.08
C GLY A 210 -0.59 -1.84 26.35
N ARG A 211 -1.61 -1.43 25.59
CA ARG A 211 -2.54 -2.31 24.84
C ARG A 211 -2.31 -2.29 23.33
N ASP A 212 -1.41 -1.44 22.85
CA ASP A 212 -1.15 -1.27 21.42
C ASP A 212 -0.54 -2.54 20.78
N LEU A 213 -1.26 -3.07 19.79
CA LEU A 213 -0.98 -4.29 19.02
C LEU A 213 0.18 -4.15 18.03
N TYR A 214 0.63 -2.92 17.71
CA TYR A 214 1.68 -2.71 16.71
C TYR A 214 3.06 -3.06 17.28
N SER A 215 3.48 -4.32 17.24
CA SER A 215 4.79 -4.81 17.70
C SER A 215 5.78 -4.94 16.53
N GLY A 216 7.04 -4.51 16.71
CA GLY A 216 8.06 -4.81 15.69
C GLY A 216 9.41 -4.09 15.71
N ASN A 217 9.72 -3.20 16.67
CA ASN A 217 11.02 -2.49 16.68
C ASN A 217 11.57 -2.28 18.11
N LYS A 218 12.91 -2.38 18.28
CA LYS A 218 13.64 -2.08 19.55
C LYS A 218 13.23 -0.74 20.21
N LYS A 219 12.82 0.25 19.40
CA LYS A 219 12.35 1.57 19.87
C LYS A 219 11.00 1.52 20.59
N LYS A 220 10.11 0.58 20.25
CA LYS A 220 8.83 0.39 20.96
C LYS A 220 9.05 -0.17 22.36
N ASP A 221 10.00 -1.09 22.51
CA ASP A 221 10.32 -1.68 23.81
C ASP A 221 10.78 -0.58 24.78
N LYS A 222 11.67 0.32 24.30
CA LYS A 222 12.05 1.53 25.02
C LYS A 222 10.86 2.41 25.42
N LEU A 223 9.92 2.66 24.50
CA LEU A 223 8.71 3.44 24.82
C LEU A 223 7.88 2.77 25.91
N GLN A 224 7.63 1.46 25.80
CA GLN A 224 6.83 0.73 26.78
C GLN A 224 7.52 0.63 28.13
N ASP A 225 8.84 0.46 28.15
CA ASP A 225 9.64 0.42 29.38
C ASP A 225 9.69 1.80 30.08
N ASN A 226 9.80 2.89 29.31
CA ASN A 226 9.64 4.24 29.86
C ASN A 226 8.25 4.44 30.48
N LEU A 227 7.20 3.93 29.82
CA LEU A 227 5.85 3.97 30.38
C LEU A 227 5.74 3.11 31.64
N LYS A 228 6.37 1.93 31.71
CA LYS A 228 6.40 1.11 32.95
C LYS A 228 7.04 1.89 34.09
N THR A 229 8.19 2.51 33.83
CA THR A 229 8.93 3.32 34.81
C THR A 229 8.10 4.47 35.35
N ILE A 230 7.47 5.27 34.47
CA ILE A 230 6.66 6.42 34.92
C ILE A 230 5.42 5.99 35.69
N PHE A 231 4.78 4.89 35.29
CA PHE A 231 3.63 4.36 36.04
C PHE A 231 4.02 3.74 37.37
N GLY A 232 5.22 3.14 37.50
CA GLY A 232 5.79 2.75 38.78
C GLY A 232 5.99 3.94 39.72
N ASN A 233 6.49 5.06 39.21
CA ASN A 233 6.62 6.30 39.98
C ASN A 233 5.25 6.88 40.40
N ILE A 234 4.25 6.86 39.51
CA ILE A 234 2.88 7.25 39.85
C ILE A 234 2.31 6.36 40.96
N TYR A 235 2.50 5.04 40.84
CA TYR A 235 2.03 4.08 41.84
C TYR A 235 2.66 4.31 43.22
N ASN A 236 3.99 4.47 43.27
CA ASN A 236 4.71 4.74 44.52
C ASN A 236 4.22 6.04 45.16
N LYS A 237 4.04 7.10 44.36
CA LYS A 237 3.55 8.38 44.85
C LYS A 237 2.12 8.30 45.41
N LEU A 238 1.26 7.51 44.79
CA LEU A 238 -0.10 7.26 45.30
C LEU A 238 -0.09 6.52 46.64
N LEU A 239 0.86 5.61 46.86
CA LEU A 239 1.06 4.95 48.16
C LEU A 239 1.62 5.89 49.23
N ASP A 240 2.42 6.89 48.85
CA ASP A 240 2.98 7.84 49.80
C ASP A 240 1.97 8.89 50.24
N GLU A 241 1.10 9.36 49.32
CA GLU A 241 0.17 10.46 49.57
C GLU A 241 -1.16 10.05 50.20
N ASN A 242 -1.58 8.79 50.05
CA ASN A 242 -2.89 8.33 50.52
C ASN A 242 -2.83 7.64 51.88
N LYS A 243 -3.80 7.97 52.74
CA LYS A 243 -4.02 7.25 54.02
C LYS A 243 -4.63 5.84 53.83
N LYS A 244 -4.81 5.39 52.59
CA LYS A 244 -5.56 4.19 52.17
C LYS A 244 -4.68 3.18 51.42
N ASN A 245 -3.46 2.96 51.90
CA ASN A 245 -2.48 2.11 51.22
C ASN A 245 -2.95 0.67 50.97
N GLY A 246 -3.84 0.14 51.82
CA GLY A 246 -4.48 -1.16 51.60
C GLY A 246 -5.37 -1.21 50.35
N GLU A 247 -6.15 -0.15 50.10
CA GLU A 247 -7.07 -0.08 48.96
C GLU A 247 -6.31 0.05 47.62
N ILE A 248 -5.26 0.86 47.59
CA ILE A 248 -4.42 1.07 46.40
C ILE A 248 -3.64 -0.20 46.03
N LYS A 249 -3.02 -0.85 47.03
CA LYS A 249 -2.35 -2.14 46.84
C LYS A 249 -3.34 -3.22 46.37
N GLY A 250 -4.52 -3.28 46.99
CA GLY A 250 -5.57 -4.22 46.58
C GLY A 250 -6.06 -3.99 45.15
N ARG A 251 -6.12 -2.72 44.71
CA ARG A 251 -6.58 -2.37 43.36
C ARG A 251 -5.54 -2.64 42.29
N TYR A 252 -4.31 -2.15 42.46
CA TYR A 252 -3.28 -2.10 41.42
C TYR A 252 -2.10 -3.05 41.65
N GLY A 253 -1.91 -3.58 42.86
CA GLY A 253 -0.73 -4.37 43.22
C GLY A 253 -0.64 -5.74 42.54
N ASN A 254 -1.69 -6.17 41.84
CA ASN A 254 -1.78 -7.47 41.19
C ASN A 254 -1.37 -7.46 39.71
N ASP A 255 -1.03 -6.31 39.12
CA ASP A 255 -0.74 -6.14 37.69
C ASP A 255 0.75 -6.32 37.33
N GLY A 256 1.59 -6.62 38.32
CA GLY A 256 3.06 -6.63 38.18
C GLY A 256 3.60 -5.29 37.67
N ASP A 257 4.74 -5.33 36.99
CA ASP A 257 5.44 -4.13 36.50
C ASP A 257 4.76 -3.45 35.30
N ASN A 258 3.66 -4.02 34.81
CA ASN A 258 2.91 -3.44 33.69
C ASN A 258 1.87 -2.40 34.13
N TYR A 259 1.35 -2.50 35.36
CA TYR A 259 0.39 -1.55 35.93
C TYR A 259 -0.89 -1.34 35.10
N PHE A 260 -1.36 -2.35 34.35
CA PHE A 260 -2.42 -2.18 33.34
C PHE A 260 -3.67 -1.43 33.84
N LYS A 261 -4.19 -1.77 35.03
CA LYS A 261 -5.36 -1.13 35.61
C LYS A 261 -5.09 0.30 36.04
N LEU A 262 -3.90 0.59 36.58
CA LEU A 262 -3.48 1.96 36.89
C LEU A 262 -3.37 2.81 35.62
N ARG A 263 -2.85 2.24 34.52
CA ARG A 263 -2.79 2.93 33.23
C ARG A 263 -4.17 3.19 32.65
N GLU A 264 -5.09 2.24 32.75
CA GLU A 264 -6.49 2.39 32.32
C GLU A 264 -7.23 3.47 33.12
N ASP A 265 -7.07 3.50 34.44
CA ASP A 265 -7.67 4.53 35.30
C ASP A 265 -7.04 5.91 35.05
N TRP A 266 -5.72 5.98 34.83
CA TRP A 266 -5.03 7.22 34.47
C TRP A 266 -5.51 7.77 33.13
N TRP A 267 -5.65 6.91 32.11
CA TRP A 267 -6.22 7.32 30.82
C TRP A 267 -7.64 7.86 31.02
N THR A 268 -8.49 7.13 31.73
CA THR A 268 -9.87 7.54 32.03
C THR A 268 -9.93 8.92 32.70
N ALA A 269 -9.02 9.21 33.64
CA ALA A 269 -8.94 10.51 34.31
C ALA A 269 -8.50 11.65 33.36
N ASN A 270 -7.64 11.36 32.38
CA ASN A 270 -6.92 12.37 31.61
C ASN A 270 -7.36 12.50 30.13
N ARG A 271 -8.16 11.56 29.62
CA ARG A 271 -8.57 11.45 28.21
C ARG A 271 -9.20 12.73 27.65
N GLU A 272 -9.96 13.46 28.47
CA GLU A 272 -10.53 14.76 28.15
C GLU A 272 -9.46 15.80 27.77
N THR A 273 -8.44 15.96 28.62
CA THR A 273 -7.35 16.91 28.40
C THR A 273 -6.55 16.54 27.15
N VAL A 274 -6.35 15.25 26.91
CA VAL A 274 -5.69 14.73 25.70
C VAL A 274 -6.52 14.99 24.45
N TRP A 275 -7.84 14.79 24.49
CA TRP A 275 -8.74 15.12 23.38
C TRP A 275 -8.70 16.62 23.06
N LYS A 276 -8.69 17.47 24.08
CA LYS A 276 -8.51 18.91 23.91
C LYS A 276 -7.16 19.22 23.24
N ALA A 277 -6.06 18.61 23.67
CA ALA A 277 -4.76 18.79 23.01
C ALA A 277 -4.80 18.38 21.52
N LEU A 278 -5.42 17.24 21.20
CA LEU A 278 -5.54 16.70 19.85
C LEU A 278 -6.35 17.59 18.89
N THR A 279 -7.29 18.37 19.42
CA THR A 279 -8.27 19.15 18.65
C THR A 279 -8.02 20.66 18.69
N CYS A 280 -6.79 21.10 19.02
CA CYS A 280 -6.47 22.52 19.19
C CYS A 280 -6.62 23.36 17.92
N ASP A 281 -6.32 22.79 16.76
CA ASP A 281 -6.23 23.47 15.48
C ASP A 281 -7.52 24.23 15.11
N ASP A 282 -7.38 25.54 14.83
CA ASP A 282 -8.51 26.41 14.48
C ASP A 282 -9.21 26.00 13.19
N ARG A 283 -8.49 25.35 12.26
CA ARG A 283 -9.03 24.83 10.99
C ARG A 283 -10.03 23.69 11.18
N LEU A 284 -10.17 23.16 12.41
CA LEU A 284 -11.20 22.19 12.76
C LEU A 284 -12.56 22.85 13.01
N GLY A 285 -12.68 24.18 12.96
CA GLY A 285 -13.95 24.90 13.03
C GLY A 285 -15.01 24.33 12.08
N GLY A 286 -16.23 24.12 12.59
CA GLY A 286 -17.36 23.59 11.82
C GLY A 286 -17.37 22.08 11.56
N ASN A 287 -16.29 21.36 11.85
CA ASN A 287 -16.26 19.90 11.68
C ASN A 287 -17.07 19.19 12.78
N ARG A 288 -17.78 18.13 12.39
CA ARG A 288 -18.71 17.39 13.23
C ARG A 288 -18.23 15.96 13.45
N TYR A 289 -18.39 15.45 14.67
CA TYR A 289 -18.27 14.01 14.93
C TYR A 289 -19.53 13.28 14.45
N PHE A 290 -19.36 12.05 13.93
CA PHE A 290 -20.39 11.35 13.18
C PHE A 290 -21.61 10.97 14.03
N ARG A 291 -21.40 10.56 15.29
CA ARG A 291 -22.48 10.31 16.25
C ARG A 291 -22.89 11.57 17.02
N GLN A 292 -24.17 11.62 17.35
CA GLN A 292 -24.71 12.56 18.33
C GLN A 292 -24.40 12.03 19.72
N THR A 293 -23.40 12.61 20.37
CA THR A 293 -22.95 12.16 21.69
C THR A 293 -22.96 13.26 22.73
N CYS A 294 -22.98 14.53 22.33
CA CYS A 294 -22.95 15.66 23.26
C CYS A 294 -24.30 15.88 23.93
N GLY A 295 -24.35 15.93 25.27
CA GLY A 295 -25.57 16.18 26.02
C GLY A 295 -25.52 15.56 27.43
N GLY A 296 -26.25 16.15 28.37
CA GLY A 296 -26.35 15.68 29.75
C GLY A 296 -27.36 14.54 29.96
N ASP A 297 -27.42 14.02 31.19
CA ASP A 297 -28.44 13.05 31.60
C ASP A 297 -29.82 13.72 31.47
N ASN A 298 -30.64 13.24 30.52
CA ASN A 298 -31.99 13.73 30.12
C ASN A 298 -32.07 14.79 29.01
N GLU A 299 -31.01 15.03 28.25
CA GLU A 299 -31.03 15.94 27.09
C GLU A 299 -31.01 15.20 25.74
N SER A 300 -31.58 15.83 24.70
CA SER A 300 -31.41 15.36 23.34
C SER A 300 -29.94 15.47 22.94
N LEU A 301 -29.34 14.34 22.53
CA LEU A 301 -27.94 14.33 22.10
C LEU A 301 -27.73 15.20 20.86
N SER A 302 -26.61 15.92 20.81
CA SER A 302 -26.20 16.77 19.71
C SER A 302 -24.83 16.36 19.15
N HIS A 303 -24.51 16.86 17.95
CA HIS A 303 -23.18 16.67 17.36
C HIS A 303 -22.13 17.59 18.01
N ALA A 304 -20.91 17.08 18.13
CA ALA A 304 -19.73 17.88 18.45
C ALA A 304 -19.29 18.70 17.22
N SER A 305 -19.91 19.87 17.01
CA SER A 305 -19.81 20.64 15.77
C SER A 305 -18.76 21.74 15.73
N GLN A 306 -17.99 21.88 16.81
CA GLN A 306 -17.03 22.97 16.98
C GLN A 306 -15.68 22.39 17.38
N LYS A 307 -14.75 22.29 16.43
CA LYS A 307 -13.44 21.63 16.59
C LYS A 307 -13.54 20.19 17.09
N CYS A 308 -14.57 19.45 16.68
CA CYS A 308 -14.81 18.09 17.18
C CYS A 308 -14.97 18.02 18.72
N ARG A 309 -15.46 19.09 19.37
CA ARG A 309 -15.70 19.13 20.83
C ARG A 309 -17.17 19.35 21.14
N CYS A 310 -17.61 18.83 22.28
CA CYS A 310 -18.92 19.13 22.84
C CYS A 310 -18.92 20.53 23.48
N ARG A 311 -20.06 21.22 23.35
CA ARG A 311 -20.30 22.52 23.98
C ARG A 311 -21.49 22.42 24.92
N ASN A 312 -21.53 23.31 25.90
CA ASN A 312 -22.66 23.44 26.80
C ASN A 312 -23.90 23.92 26.03
N ASN A 313 -25.07 23.84 26.64
CA ASN A 313 -26.36 24.12 26.00
C ASN A 313 -26.48 25.53 25.42
N ASP A 314 -25.75 26.51 25.98
CA ASP A 314 -25.71 27.88 25.45
C ASP A 314 -24.78 28.02 24.22
N PHE A 315 -24.10 26.95 23.81
CA PHE A 315 -23.08 26.89 22.75
C PHE A 315 -21.89 27.84 22.96
N ARG A 316 -21.67 28.33 24.18
CA ARG A 316 -20.67 29.34 24.53
C ARG A 316 -19.37 28.76 25.07
N ARG A 317 -19.41 27.60 25.74
CA ARG A 317 -18.24 26.99 26.40
C ARG A 317 -18.11 25.53 26.02
N GLU A 318 -16.87 25.08 25.93
CA GLU A 318 -16.57 23.65 25.79
C GLU A 318 -16.96 22.92 27.08
N THR A 319 -17.45 21.69 26.93
CA THR A 319 -17.69 20.77 28.05
C THR A 319 -16.53 19.80 28.19
N ASP A 320 -16.44 19.17 29.36
CA ASP A 320 -15.48 18.09 29.64
C ASP A 320 -15.84 16.75 28.95
N GLN A 321 -16.90 16.74 28.12
CA GLN A 321 -17.33 15.57 27.38
C GLN A 321 -16.52 15.36 26.10
N VAL A 322 -15.83 14.22 26.02
CA VAL A 322 -15.22 13.71 24.78
C VAL A 322 -16.30 13.03 23.94
N PRO A 323 -16.48 13.42 22.66
CA PRO A 323 -17.58 12.93 21.84
C PRO A 323 -17.39 11.52 21.28
N THR A 324 -16.16 10.99 21.33
CA THR A 324 -15.81 9.64 20.86
C THR A 324 -15.61 8.69 22.02
N TYR A 325 -15.86 7.41 21.78
CA TYR A 325 -15.62 6.29 22.69
C TYR A 325 -14.80 5.17 22.04
N PHE A 326 -14.18 5.44 20.89
CA PHE A 326 -13.25 4.53 20.22
C PHE A 326 -12.09 4.08 21.12
N ASP A 327 -11.66 4.88 22.09
CA ASP A 327 -10.65 4.47 23.05
C ASP A 327 -11.12 3.34 23.98
N TYR A 328 -12.40 2.97 24.00
CA TYR A 328 -12.93 1.77 24.68
C TYR A 328 -13.37 0.67 23.71
N VAL A 329 -13.02 0.78 22.42
CA VAL A 329 -13.18 -0.27 21.41
C VAL A 329 -11.84 -1.01 21.24
N PRO A 330 -11.80 -2.35 21.22
CA PRO A 330 -10.57 -3.10 20.96
C PRO A 330 -9.86 -2.65 19.67
N GLN A 331 -8.53 -2.47 19.72
CA GLN A 331 -7.75 -1.84 18.65
C GLN A 331 -7.91 -2.53 17.29
N TYR A 332 -7.91 -3.87 17.28
CA TYR A 332 -8.08 -4.65 16.06
C TYR A 332 -9.40 -4.32 15.32
N LEU A 333 -10.52 -4.15 16.04
CA LEU A 333 -11.82 -3.83 15.43
C LEU A 333 -11.81 -2.42 14.81
N ARG A 334 -11.13 -1.47 15.45
CA ARG A 334 -10.97 -0.11 14.90
C ARG A 334 -10.14 -0.11 13.63
N TRP A 335 -9.08 -0.90 13.60
CA TRP A 335 -8.24 -1.04 12.41
C TRP A 335 -8.99 -1.76 11.28
N PHE A 336 -9.82 -2.75 11.58
CA PHE A 336 -10.62 -3.44 10.57
C PHE A 336 -11.70 -2.52 9.96
N GLU A 337 -12.35 -1.70 10.80
CA GLU A 337 -13.27 -0.66 10.33
C GLU A 337 -12.56 0.40 9.49
N GLU A 338 -11.40 0.91 9.94
CA GLU A 338 -10.59 1.88 9.18
C GLU A 338 -10.11 1.32 7.85
N TRP A 339 -9.67 0.05 7.84
CA TRP A 339 -9.27 -0.66 6.62
C TRP A 339 -10.42 -0.77 5.62
N ALA A 340 -11.64 -1.09 6.07
CA ALA A 340 -12.78 -1.24 5.18
C ALA A 340 -13.18 0.09 4.54
N GLU A 341 -13.22 1.19 5.31
CA GLU A 341 -13.47 2.53 4.75
C GLU A 341 -12.40 2.94 3.72
N ASP A 342 -11.12 2.73 4.03
CA ASP A 342 -10.00 3.07 3.16
C ASP A 342 -10.01 2.22 1.86
N PHE A 343 -10.26 0.92 2.00
CA PHE A 343 -10.45 0.01 0.86
C PHE A 343 -11.56 0.49 -0.07
N CYS A 344 -12.74 0.85 0.47
CA CYS A 344 -13.88 1.27 -0.32
C CYS A 344 -13.61 2.58 -1.09
N ARG A 345 -12.92 3.56 -0.48
CA ARG A 345 -12.51 4.81 -1.14
C ARG A 345 -11.57 4.55 -2.32
N LYS A 346 -10.54 3.73 -2.09
CA LYS A 346 -9.55 3.37 -3.10
C LYS A 346 -10.17 2.53 -4.22
N LYS A 347 -11.05 1.58 -3.88
CA LYS A 347 -11.80 0.78 -4.86
C LYS A 347 -12.61 1.67 -5.78
N LYS A 348 -13.35 2.64 -5.24
CA LYS A 348 -14.12 3.61 -6.04
C LYS A 348 -13.24 4.33 -7.06
N LYS A 349 -12.15 4.96 -6.60
CA LYS A 349 -11.23 5.71 -7.46
C LYS A 349 -10.59 4.84 -8.54
N ASN A 350 -10.17 3.63 -8.18
CA ASN A 350 -9.57 2.70 -9.12
C ASN A 350 -10.58 2.22 -10.19
N VAL A 351 -11.83 1.96 -9.80
CA VAL A 351 -12.90 1.61 -10.75
C VAL A 351 -13.20 2.78 -11.69
N GLU A 352 -13.30 4.01 -11.17
CA GLU A 352 -13.48 5.21 -12.00
C GLU A 352 -12.33 5.40 -12.99
N ASN A 353 -11.09 5.19 -12.55
CA ASN A 353 -9.92 5.23 -13.42
C ASN A 353 -9.97 4.14 -14.50
N ALA A 354 -10.33 2.91 -14.14
CA ALA A 354 -10.51 1.81 -15.10
C ALA A 354 -11.61 2.14 -16.12
N ILE A 355 -12.75 2.71 -15.71
CA ILE A 355 -13.81 3.15 -16.63
C ILE A 355 -13.25 4.19 -17.60
N LYS A 356 -12.61 5.26 -17.09
CA LYS A 356 -12.08 6.36 -17.91
C LYS A 356 -11.04 5.87 -18.92
N LYS A 357 -10.10 5.02 -18.49
CA LYS A 357 -8.97 4.56 -19.31
C LYS A 357 -9.31 3.38 -20.22
N CYS A 358 -10.27 2.52 -19.85
CA CYS A 358 -10.62 1.31 -20.60
C CYS A 358 -11.93 1.40 -21.39
N ARG A 359 -12.86 2.28 -21.02
CA ARG A 359 -14.19 2.44 -21.64
C ARG A 359 -14.56 3.89 -22.01
N GLY A 360 -13.71 4.86 -21.66
CA GLY A 360 -13.94 6.28 -21.98
C GLY A 360 -13.76 6.62 -23.47
N ASP A 361 -14.12 7.84 -23.83
CA ASP A 361 -14.13 8.31 -25.23
C ASP A 361 -12.74 8.65 -25.77
N TYR A 362 -12.53 8.38 -27.06
CA TYR A 362 -11.36 8.78 -27.83
C TYR A 362 -11.77 9.02 -29.29
N GLY A 363 -11.37 10.14 -29.88
CA GLY A 363 -11.74 10.48 -31.27
C GLY A 363 -13.25 10.60 -31.50
N GLY A 364 -14.04 10.90 -30.46
CA GLY A 364 -15.50 10.97 -30.53
C GLY A 364 -16.23 9.63 -30.35
N GLU A 365 -15.52 8.53 -30.10
CA GLU A 365 -16.11 7.21 -29.90
C GLU A 365 -15.74 6.57 -28.55
N LYS A 366 -16.67 5.82 -27.97
CA LYS A 366 -16.42 4.98 -26.79
C LYS A 366 -15.42 3.88 -27.11
N ARG A 367 -14.46 3.63 -26.23
CA ARG A 367 -13.49 2.54 -26.38
C ARG A 367 -13.93 1.26 -25.68
N TYR A 368 -13.35 0.13 -26.10
CA TYR A 368 -13.47 -1.12 -25.36
C TYR A 368 -12.11 -1.81 -25.29
N CYS A 369 -11.36 -1.52 -24.24
CA CYS A 369 -9.99 -2.00 -24.06
C CYS A 369 -9.88 -3.17 -23.08
N SER A 370 -8.90 -4.03 -23.25
CA SER A 370 -8.55 -5.04 -22.25
C SER A 370 -7.41 -4.62 -21.33
N ARG A 371 -7.25 -5.33 -20.21
CA ARG A 371 -6.12 -5.11 -19.29
C ARG A 371 -4.73 -5.32 -19.90
N ASN A 372 -4.61 -6.01 -21.02
CA ASN A 372 -3.34 -6.18 -21.74
C ASN A 372 -3.20 -5.19 -22.92
N GLY A 373 -4.02 -4.13 -22.91
CA GLY A 373 -3.92 -3.01 -23.83
C GLY A 373 -4.49 -3.23 -25.24
N CYS A 374 -5.19 -4.35 -25.47
CA CYS A 374 -5.82 -4.62 -26.77
C CYS A 374 -7.12 -3.81 -26.94
N ASP A 375 -7.42 -3.43 -28.18
CA ASP A 375 -8.73 -2.92 -28.58
C ASP A 375 -9.66 -4.11 -28.88
N CYS A 376 -10.62 -4.34 -28.00
CA CYS A 376 -11.53 -5.47 -28.10
C CYS A 376 -12.56 -5.32 -29.20
N LYS A 377 -12.76 -4.12 -29.77
CA LYS A 377 -13.61 -3.97 -30.96
C LYS A 377 -13.02 -4.72 -32.16
N LYS A 378 -11.69 -4.81 -32.24
CA LYS A 378 -10.97 -5.41 -33.38
C LYS A 378 -10.22 -6.70 -33.03
N THR A 379 -10.10 -7.03 -31.74
CA THR A 379 -9.38 -8.22 -31.25
C THR A 379 -10.30 -9.44 -31.22
N VAL A 380 -9.83 -10.56 -31.78
CA VAL A 380 -10.51 -11.86 -31.76
C VAL A 380 -9.52 -12.92 -31.29
N ARG A 381 -9.57 -13.25 -29.99
CA ARG A 381 -8.60 -14.15 -29.36
C ARG A 381 -8.67 -15.58 -29.91
N ALA A 382 -9.86 -16.07 -30.22
CA ALA A 382 -10.09 -17.39 -30.83
C ALA A 382 -9.27 -17.63 -32.12
N ARG A 383 -9.02 -16.55 -32.87
CA ARG A 383 -8.25 -16.55 -34.13
C ARG A 383 -6.80 -16.09 -33.95
N GLY A 384 -6.38 -15.82 -32.71
CA GLY A 384 -5.10 -15.20 -32.41
C GLY A 384 -4.95 -13.76 -32.91
N LYS A 385 -6.03 -13.12 -33.36
CA LYS A 385 -6.04 -11.74 -33.89
C LYS A 385 -5.96 -10.77 -32.72
N LEU A 386 -4.80 -10.17 -32.51
CA LEU A 386 -4.58 -9.16 -31.46
C LEU A 386 -4.43 -7.79 -32.11
N ARG A 387 -5.22 -6.80 -31.67
CA ARG A 387 -5.21 -5.44 -32.20
C ARG A 387 -4.99 -4.43 -31.09
N TYR A 388 -4.17 -3.42 -31.36
CA TYR A 388 -3.85 -2.33 -30.46
C TYR A 388 -4.29 -1.02 -31.11
N GLY A 389 -4.12 0.09 -30.40
CA GLY A 389 -4.62 1.38 -30.84
C GLY A 389 -5.78 1.87 -29.99
N ASN A 390 -6.44 2.94 -30.44
CA ASN A 390 -7.44 3.68 -29.66
C ASN A 390 -6.96 4.03 -28.24
N ARG A 391 -5.64 4.18 -28.05
CA ARG A 391 -5.03 4.41 -26.74
C ARG A 391 -5.41 3.37 -25.68
N CYS A 392 -5.70 2.13 -26.09
CA CYS A 392 -6.04 1.05 -25.15
C CYS A 392 -4.88 0.66 -24.23
N ILE A 393 -3.64 1.04 -24.56
CA ILE A 393 -2.49 0.91 -23.67
C ILE A 393 -2.68 1.66 -22.33
N ASP A 394 -3.45 2.76 -22.29
CA ASP A 394 -3.75 3.40 -21.01
C ASP A 394 -4.55 2.49 -20.07
N CYS A 395 -5.34 1.55 -20.61
CA CYS A 395 -6.05 0.54 -19.82
C CYS A 395 -5.07 -0.44 -19.16
N LEU A 396 -4.00 -0.84 -19.87
CA LEU A 396 -2.95 -1.69 -19.30
C LEU A 396 -2.35 -1.05 -18.05
N TYR A 397 -1.91 0.21 -18.16
CA TYR A 397 -1.30 0.92 -17.03
C TYR A 397 -2.28 1.22 -15.88
N ALA A 398 -3.58 1.38 -16.16
CA ALA A 398 -4.59 1.55 -15.13
C ALA A 398 -4.93 0.23 -14.41
N CYS A 399 -4.97 -0.88 -15.13
CA CYS A 399 -5.44 -2.17 -14.61
C CYS A 399 -4.34 -3.00 -13.94
N THR A 400 -3.10 -2.95 -14.40
CA THR A 400 -1.99 -3.73 -13.81
C THR A 400 -1.81 -3.47 -12.29
N PRO A 401 -1.60 -2.23 -11.82
CA PRO A 401 -1.43 -1.96 -10.38
C PRO A 401 -2.74 -2.22 -9.61
N TYR A 402 -3.89 -1.96 -10.21
CA TYR A 402 -5.18 -2.20 -9.58
C TYR A 402 -5.45 -3.68 -9.28
N VAL A 403 -5.12 -4.57 -10.23
CA VAL A 403 -5.29 -6.03 -10.10
C VAL A 403 -4.42 -6.58 -8.97
N GLU A 404 -3.19 -6.09 -8.84
CA GLU A 404 -2.33 -6.50 -7.72
C GLU A 404 -2.82 -5.95 -6.38
N TRP A 405 -3.19 -4.67 -6.36
CA TRP A 405 -3.75 -4.05 -5.16
C TRP A 405 -4.98 -4.82 -4.66
N ILE A 406 -5.93 -5.16 -5.54
CA ILE A 406 -7.16 -5.87 -5.12
C ILE A 406 -6.86 -7.29 -4.59
N ASP A 407 -5.88 -7.99 -5.17
CA ASP A 407 -5.41 -9.30 -4.68
C ASP A 407 -4.83 -9.18 -3.26
N ASN A 408 -4.00 -8.16 -3.02
CA ASN A 408 -3.41 -7.90 -1.71
C ASN A 408 -4.48 -7.50 -0.66
N GLN A 409 -5.54 -6.78 -1.07
CA GLN A 409 -6.65 -6.42 -0.19
C GLN A 409 -7.49 -7.64 0.19
N LYS A 410 -7.71 -8.58 -0.74
CA LYS A 410 -8.39 -9.85 -0.46
C LYS A 410 -7.65 -10.65 0.62
N GLU A 411 -6.32 -10.72 0.52
CA GLU A 411 -5.50 -11.41 1.51
C GLU A 411 -5.58 -10.76 2.91
N GLN A 412 -5.55 -9.42 2.98
CA GLN A 412 -5.73 -8.68 4.24
C GLN A 412 -7.12 -8.91 4.84
N PHE A 413 -8.17 -8.91 4.02
CA PHE A 413 -9.52 -9.20 4.46
C PHE A 413 -9.63 -10.58 5.12
N HIS A 414 -9.09 -11.63 4.48
CA HIS A 414 -9.12 -12.97 5.06
C HIS A 414 -8.41 -13.06 6.41
N LYS A 415 -7.26 -12.38 6.57
CA LYS A 415 -6.55 -12.30 7.86
C LYS A 415 -7.38 -11.65 8.94
N GLN A 416 -8.03 -10.53 8.61
CA GLN A 416 -8.87 -9.82 9.56
C GLN A 416 -10.11 -10.63 9.92
N VAL A 417 -10.76 -11.31 8.98
CA VAL A 417 -11.89 -12.21 9.27
C VAL A 417 -11.49 -13.35 10.21
N LYS A 418 -10.32 -13.97 9.97
CA LYS A 418 -9.78 -15.00 10.87
C LYS A 418 -9.57 -14.43 12.27
N LYS A 419 -8.94 -13.26 12.38
CA LYS A 419 -8.70 -12.57 13.65
C LYS A 419 -10.00 -12.24 14.40
N TYR A 420 -11.05 -11.78 13.70
CA TYR A 420 -12.36 -11.55 14.31
C TYR A 420 -12.87 -12.82 15.00
N THR A 421 -12.82 -13.93 14.27
CA THR A 421 -13.29 -15.24 14.74
C THR A 421 -12.50 -15.70 15.96
N ASP A 422 -11.18 -15.51 15.94
CA ASP A 422 -10.29 -15.87 17.05
C ASP A 422 -10.56 -15.03 18.31
N GLU A 423 -10.75 -13.71 18.18
CA GLU A 423 -11.06 -12.82 19.32
C GLU A 423 -12.42 -13.13 19.94
N ILE A 424 -13.44 -13.38 19.12
CA ILE A 424 -14.76 -13.80 19.59
C ILE A 424 -14.65 -15.17 20.30
N ASN A 425 -13.93 -16.15 19.75
CA ASN A 425 -13.78 -17.46 20.36
C ASN A 425 -12.96 -17.45 21.66
N ARG A 426 -11.95 -16.58 21.76
CA ARG A 426 -11.14 -16.42 22.97
C ARG A 426 -11.99 -16.07 24.20
N VAL A 427 -13.04 -15.28 23.99
CA VAL A 427 -13.91 -14.85 25.08
C VAL A 427 -14.94 -15.94 25.47
N SER A 428 -15.15 -17.01 24.68
CA SER A 428 -16.17 -18.06 24.94
C SER A 428 -15.60 -19.33 25.58
N GLY A 429 -14.30 -19.58 25.49
CA GLY A 429 -13.69 -20.78 26.07
C GLY A 429 -13.10 -20.55 27.47
N SER A 430 -13.36 -21.46 28.41
CA SER A 430 -12.57 -21.66 29.65
C SER A 430 -11.10 -22.08 29.39
N ARG A 431 -10.50 -21.70 28.25
CA ARG A 431 -9.06 -21.89 28.04
C ARG A 431 -8.35 -20.80 28.82
N ARG A 432 -7.72 -21.20 29.92
CA ARG A 432 -6.70 -20.43 30.63
C ARG A 432 -5.84 -19.70 29.59
N LEU A 433 -5.76 -18.37 29.71
CA LEU A 433 -4.73 -17.56 29.06
C LEU A 433 -3.41 -18.30 29.22
N ARG A 434 -2.83 -18.80 28.11
CA ARG A 434 -1.58 -19.55 28.15
C ARG A 434 -0.48 -18.53 28.40
N ARG A 435 -0.10 -18.48 29.67
CA ARG A 435 1.10 -17.90 30.30
C ARG A 435 2.21 -17.56 29.30
N ASP A 436 2.69 -16.33 29.33
CA ASP A 436 4.12 -16.10 29.18
C ASP A 436 4.83 -16.75 30.38
N ALA A 437 5.90 -17.47 30.10
CA ALA A 437 6.68 -18.16 31.12
C ALA A 437 7.43 -17.14 31.98
N GLY A 438 6.88 -16.79 33.14
CA GLY A 438 7.60 -16.05 34.18
C GLY A 438 6.71 -15.10 35.00
N GLY A 439 5.88 -15.62 35.88
CA GLY A 439 5.14 -14.79 36.84
C GLY A 439 4.01 -15.54 37.53
N ALA A 440 4.22 -15.95 38.78
CA ALA A 440 3.19 -16.57 39.61
C ALA A 440 2.35 -15.49 40.30
N THR A 441 1.24 -15.06 39.69
CA THR A 441 0.17 -14.33 40.41
C THR A 441 -1.21 -14.73 39.89
N THR A 442 -2.15 -14.93 40.81
CA THR A 442 -3.54 -15.38 40.61
C THR A 442 -4.52 -14.19 40.48
N SER A 443 -4.30 -13.26 39.55
CA SER A 443 -5.24 -12.17 39.29
C SER A 443 -5.78 -12.21 37.85
N ASN A 444 -7.10 -12.24 37.71
CA ASN A 444 -7.81 -12.37 36.45
C ASN A 444 -8.26 -10.95 36.02
N TYR A 445 -7.32 -10.09 35.62
CA TYR A 445 -7.68 -8.74 35.15
C TYR A 445 -8.27 -8.80 33.73
N ASP A 446 -9.59 -8.91 33.69
CA ASP A 446 -10.41 -8.81 32.50
C ASP A 446 -10.56 -7.32 32.09
N GLY A 447 -9.55 -6.78 31.39
CA GLY A 447 -9.54 -5.38 30.91
C GLY A 447 -10.78 -4.98 30.09
N TYR A 448 -10.90 -3.70 29.73
CA TYR A 448 -12.09 -3.16 29.02
C TYR A 448 -12.49 -3.95 27.77
N GLU A 449 -11.53 -4.54 27.06
CA GLU A 449 -11.76 -5.34 25.85
C GLU A 449 -12.67 -6.54 26.08
N LYS A 450 -12.56 -7.23 27.23
CA LYS A 450 -13.45 -8.36 27.53
C LYS A 450 -14.89 -7.89 27.72
N LYS A 451 -15.09 -6.76 28.39
CA LYS A 451 -16.43 -6.13 28.53
C LYS A 451 -17.00 -5.80 27.16
N PHE A 452 -16.17 -5.25 26.27
CA PHE A 452 -16.55 -4.95 24.90
C PHE A 452 -17.00 -6.20 24.14
N TYR A 453 -16.16 -7.24 24.10
CA TYR A 453 -16.48 -8.49 23.39
C TYR A 453 -17.68 -9.22 24.00
N ASN A 454 -17.90 -9.14 25.31
CA ASN A 454 -19.10 -9.68 25.95
C ASN A 454 -20.38 -9.00 25.45
N ILE A 455 -20.36 -7.67 25.28
CA ILE A 455 -21.48 -6.92 24.71
C ILE A 455 -21.63 -7.26 23.23
N LEU A 456 -20.52 -7.26 22.48
CA LEU A 456 -20.51 -7.57 21.05
C LEU A 456 -21.14 -8.95 20.82
N LYS A 457 -20.79 -9.97 21.61
CA LYS A 457 -21.35 -11.33 21.51
C LYS A 457 -22.84 -11.49 21.76
N GLY A 458 -23.55 -10.48 22.29
CA GLY A 458 -24.99 -10.56 22.50
C GLY A 458 -25.71 -11.04 21.23
N ASN A 459 -26.78 -11.83 21.40
CA ASN A 459 -27.42 -12.63 20.35
C ASN A 459 -27.80 -11.87 19.06
N ASP A 460 -27.92 -10.53 19.11
CA ASP A 460 -28.32 -9.68 17.98
C ASP A 460 -27.20 -8.74 17.47
N VAL A 461 -26.03 -8.70 18.12
CA VAL A 461 -25.06 -7.59 17.97
C VAL A 461 -23.75 -7.96 17.24
N GLY A 462 -23.17 -9.15 17.45
CA GLY A 462 -21.74 -9.37 17.11
C GLY A 462 -21.38 -10.65 16.37
N GLY A 463 -22.33 -11.26 15.65
CA GLY A 463 -21.98 -12.25 14.64
C GLY A 463 -21.05 -11.65 13.58
N LEU A 464 -20.06 -12.41 13.11
CA LEU A 464 -19.15 -11.99 12.04
C LEU A 464 -19.94 -11.48 10.82
N GLU A 465 -20.99 -12.18 10.41
CA GLU A 465 -21.85 -11.78 9.31
C GLU A 465 -22.51 -10.41 9.51
N ASN A 466 -22.96 -10.10 10.72
CA ASN A 466 -23.57 -8.81 11.05
C ASN A 466 -22.52 -7.70 11.03
N PHE A 467 -21.33 -7.96 11.56
CA PHE A 467 -20.23 -7.00 11.52
C PHE A 467 -19.82 -6.69 10.08
N LEU A 468 -19.69 -7.71 9.23
CA LEU A 468 -19.35 -7.52 7.81
C LEU A 468 -20.46 -6.80 7.03
N ASP A 469 -21.74 -7.06 7.35
CA ASP A 469 -22.88 -6.30 6.80
C ASP A 469 -22.83 -4.81 7.22
N LEU A 470 -22.40 -4.53 8.45
CA LEU A 470 -22.21 -3.16 8.93
C LEU A 470 -21.03 -2.44 8.26
N LEU A 471 -19.97 -3.16 7.87
CA LEU A 471 -18.89 -2.61 7.04
C LEU A 471 -19.43 -2.21 5.65
N ASN A 472 -20.33 -3.00 5.06
CA ASN A 472 -20.97 -2.64 3.78
C ASN A 472 -21.78 -1.34 3.86
N LYS A 473 -22.33 -1.03 5.04
CA LYS A 473 -23.14 0.18 5.28
C LYS A 473 -22.31 1.44 5.50
N GLU A 474 -20.98 1.34 5.54
CA GLU A 474 -20.14 2.53 5.61
C GLU A 474 -20.37 3.42 4.36
N PRO A 475 -20.51 4.75 4.50
CA PRO A 475 -20.81 5.64 3.37
C PRO A 475 -19.81 5.53 2.21
N ALA A 476 -18.54 5.28 2.53
CA ALA A 476 -17.49 5.05 1.54
C ALA A 476 -17.76 3.77 0.71
N CYS A 477 -18.26 2.71 1.34
CA CYS A 477 -18.59 1.44 0.69
C CYS A 477 -19.87 1.53 -0.13
N GLN A 478 -20.90 2.22 0.37
CA GLN A 478 -22.13 2.49 -0.36
C GLN A 478 -21.93 3.38 -1.60
N ALA A 479 -20.85 4.17 -1.62
CA ALA A 479 -20.49 4.99 -2.77
C ALA A 479 -19.95 4.18 -3.97
N VAL A 480 -19.56 2.92 -3.77
CA VAL A 480 -19.14 2.01 -4.85
C VAL A 480 -20.39 1.37 -5.46
N LYS A 481 -20.96 2.03 -6.48
CA LYS A 481 -22.24 1.65 -7.09
C LYS A 481 -22.13 0.90 -8.42
N ASP A 482 -20.93 0.83 -8.99
CA ASP A 482 -20.73 0.23 -10.32
C ASP A 482 -20.66 -1.30 -10.24
N ASP A 483 -21.69 -1.98 -10.76
CA ASP A 483 -21.81 -3.43 -10.70
C ASP A 483 -20.71 -4.16 -11.49
N LYS A 484 -20.20 -3.54 -12.56
CA LYS A 484 -19.14 -4.08 -13.42
C LYS A 484 -17.76 -3.95 -12.77
N GLY A 485 -17.55 -2.90 -11.97
CA GLY A 485 -16.38 -2.66 -11.14
C GLY A 485 -16.33 -3.53 -9.89
N GLY A 486 -17.46 -4.16 -9.56
CA GLY A 486 -17.64 -5.04 -8.42
C GLY A 486 -18.18 -4.29 -7.21
N LYS A 487 -19.48 -4.47 -6.96
CA LYS A 487 -20.17 -3.92 -5.79
C LYS A 487 -19.59 -4.51 -4.50
N ILE A 488 -19.52 -3.67 -3.47
CA ILE A 488 -19.03 -4.06 -2.16
C ILE A 488 -20.09 -4.90 -1.44
N ASP A 489 -19.69 -6.10 -1.08
CA ASP A 489 -20.39 -6.94 -0.12
C ASP A 489 -19.37 -7.81 0.63
N PHE A 490 -18.93 -7.46 1.83
CA PHE A 490 -18.00 -8.27 2.60
C PHE A 490 -18.63 -9.55 3.16
N LYS A 491 -19.97 -9.63 3.23
CA LYS A 491 -20.71 -10.73 3.83
C LYS A 491 -20.68 -11.99 2.95
N THR A 492 -20.72 -11.80 1.64
CA THR A 492 -20.78 -12.92 0.68
C THR A 492 -19.40 -13.34 0.15
N VAL A 493 -18.31 -12.71 0.58
CA VAL A 493 -16.95 -13.09 0.20
C VAL A 493 -16.68 -14.53 0.66
N ASP A 494 -16.23 -15.40 -0.25
CA ASP A 494 -15.82 -16.76 0.08
C ASP A 494 -14.67 -16.75 1.09
N ARG A 495 -14.84 -17.46 2.21
CA ARG A 495 -13.90 -17.48 3.34
C ARG A 495 -13.06 -18.76 3.40
N GLY A 496 -13.17 -19.65 2.38
CA GLY A 496 -12.33 -20.85 2.29
C GLY A 496 -12.62 -21.91 3.37
N GLY A 497 -13.87 -21.96 3.86
CA GLY A 497 -14.31 -22.91 4.89
C GLY A 497 -14.87 -24.19 4.29
N GLY A 498 -14.00 -25.05 3.74
CA GLY A 498 -14.37 -26.39 3.29
C GLY A 498 -13.17 -27.32 3.24
N THR A 499 -13.20 -28.39 4.01
CA THR A 499 -12.19 -29.47 4.04
C THR A 499 -12.11 -30.16 2.67
N SER A 500 -11.22 -29.69 1.79
CA SER A 500 -10.63 -30.49 0.70
C SER A 500 -9.48 -29.68 0.09
N GLY A 501 -8.31 -30.30 0.02
CA GLY A 501 -7.11 -29.67 -0.51
C GLY A 501 -7.27 -29.30 -1.97
N SER A 502 -7.25 -28.01 -2.26
CA SER A 502 -6.92 -27.44 -3.55
C SER A 502 -6.45 -26.00 -3.33
N VAL A 503 -5.14 -25.81 -3.44
CA VAL A 503 -4.54 -24.48 -3.61
C VAL A 503 -5.12 -23.90 -4.90
N PRO A 504 -5.71 -22.70 -4.94
CA PRO A 504 -6.05 -22.09 -6.21
C PRO A 504 -4.74 -21.64 -6.88
N GLY A 505 -4.24 -22.49 -7.77
CA GLY A 505 -3.27 -22.08 -8.78
C GLY A 505 -3.83 -20.93 -9.60
N GLY A 506 -2.96 -20.02 -10.03
CA GLY A 506 -3.31 -18.90 -10.89
C GLY A 506 -3.91 -19.39 -12.21
N GLY A 507 -5.23 -19.58 -12.24
CA GLY A 507 -6.00 -19.93 -13.40
C GLY A 507 -6.92 -18.77 -13.78
N THR A 508 -6.70 -18.24 -14.99
CA THR A 508 -7.65 -17.37 -15.68
C THR A 508 -8.84 -18.22 -16.10
N SER A 509 -9.91 -18.24 -15.30
CA SER A 509 -11.22 -18.67 -15.79
C SER A 509 -12.31 -17.79 -15.20
N ASP A 510 -12.59 -16.71 -15.93
CA ASP A 510 -13.86 -16.02 -15.89
C ASP A 510 -14.96 -16.98 -16.38
N SER A 511 -15.69 -17.56 -15.43
CA SER A 511 -17.07 -17.98 -15.69
C SER A 511 -17.96 -17.24 -14.72
N ALA A 512 -18.93 -16.55 -15.30
CA ALA A 512 -19.99 -15.84 -14.62
C ALA A 512 -20.83 -16.82 -13.82
N ASP A 513 -20.42 -17.09 -12.58
CA ASP A 513 -21.34 -17.62 -11.60
C ASP A 513 -22.12 -16.43 -11.03
N SER A 514 -23.42 -16.39 -11.34
CA SER A 514 -24.36 -15.31 -11.02
C SER A 514 -24.53 -15.03 -9.51
N ASN A 515 -23.91 -15.85 -8.66
CA ASN A 515 -23.90 -15.73 -7.19
C ASN A 515 -22.50 -15.45 -6.60
N SER A 516 -21.48 -15.19 -7.42
CA SER A 516 -20.12 -14.94 -6.93
C SER A 516 -19.95 -13.49 -6.44
N ASN A 517 -19.48 -13.35 -5.19
CA ASN A 517 -19.13 -12.07 -4.60
C ASN A 517 -18.15 -11.27 -5.47
N LYS A 518 -18.45 -9.99 -5.74
CA LYS A 518 -17.60 -9.14 -6.60
C LYS A 518 -16.72 -8.13 -5.84
N THR A 519 -16.67 -8.16 -4.51
CA THR A 519 -15.92 -7.18 -3.70
C THR A 519 -14.45 -7.11 -4.10
N PHE A 520 -13.80 -8.27 -4.22
CA PHE A 520 -12.40 -8.39 -4.62
C PHE A 520 -12.22 -8.80 -6.09
N TYR A 521 -13.26 -8.62 -6.91
CA TYR A 521 -13.20 -8.94 -8.34
C TYR A 521 -12.26 -7.98 -9.08
N HIS A 522 -11.48 -8.55 -10.00
CA HIS A 522 -10.74 -7.79 -11.01
C HIS A 522 -11.80 -7.24 -11.97
N SER A 523 -12.31 -6.04 -11.67
CA SER A 523 -13.32 -5.29 -12.43
C SER A 523 -13.50 -5.75 -13.89
N GLU A 524 -14.73 -5.86 -14.38
CA GLU A 524 -15.03 -6.29 -15.76
C GLU A 524 -14.34 -5.37 -16.81
N TYR A 525 -14.02 -4.14 -16.43
CA TYR A 525 -13.26 -3.20 -17.25
C TYR A 525 -11.79 -3.61 -17.44
N CYS A 526 -11.24 -4.33 -16.47
CA CYS A 526 -9.88 -4.86 -16.43
C CYS A 526 -9.82 -6.35 -16.79
N GLN A 527 -10.78 -6.86 -17.55
CA GLN A 527 -10.74 -8.21 -18.09
C GLN A 527 -10.02 -8.27 -19.44
N LEU A 528 -9.67 -9.48 -19.87
CA LEU A 528 -9.18 -9.71 -21.23
C LEU A 528 -10.32 -9.48 -22.24
N CYS A 529 -9.97 -9.24 -23.51
CA CYS A 529 -11.00 -9.18 -24.54
C CYS A 529 -11.78 -10.50 -24.60
N PRO A 530 -13.10 -10.45 -24.89
CA PRO A 530 -13.90 -11.65 -25.07
C PRO A 530 -13.26 -12.58 -26.10
N HIS A 531 -13.36 -13.89 -25.85
CA HIS A 531 -12.68 -14.89 -26.66
C HIS A 531 -13.02 -14.76 -28.15
N CYS A 532 -14.30 -14.52 -28.47
CA CYS A 532 -14.82 -14.43 -29.82
C CYS A 532 -14.90 -13.00 -30.36
N GLY A 533 -14.35 -12.01 -29.64
CA GLY A 533 -14.44 -10.60 -30.00
C GLY A 533 -15.80 -9.96 -29.66
N MET A 534 -16.05 -8.80 -30.24
CA MET A 534 -17.21 -7.95 -29.98
C MET A 534 -18.04 -7.75 -31.25
N ARG A 535 -19.31 -7.37 -31.11
CA ARG A 535 -20.14 -6.84 -32.20
C ARG A 535 -20.87 -5.59 -31.76
N LYS A 536 -21.29 -4.75 -32.71
CA LYS A 536 -22.24 -3.67 -32.44
C LYS A 536 -23.62 -4.26 -32.17
N LYS A 537 -24.34 -3.68 -31.20
CA LYS A 537 -25.73 -4.04 -30.94
C LYS A 537 -26.60 -3.67 -32.15
N ARG A 538 -27.53 -4.55 -32.50
CA ARG A 538 -28.49 -4.36 -33.60
C ARG A 538 -29.66 -3.43 -33.21
N ASP A 539 -29.65 -2.85 -32.01
CA ASP A 539 -30.70 -1.99 -31.46
C ASP A 539 -30.56 -0.50 -31.85
N GLY A 540 -29.56 -0.15 -32.67
CA GLY A 540 -29.32 1.22 -33.12
C GLY A 540 -28.58 2.12 -32.12
N THR A 541 -28.17 1.59 -30.96
CA THR A 541 -27.51 2.38 -29.89
C THR A 541 -26.01 2.63 -30.13
N ASN A 542 -25.42 2.06 -31.19
CA ASN A 542 -23.97 2.05 -31.47
C ASN A 542 -23.10 1.49 -30.31
N GLU A 543 -23.71 0.76 -29.38
CA GLU A 543 -23.00 0.09 -28.28
C GLU A 543 -22.40 -1.25 -28.73
N TRP A 544 -21.37 -1.71 -28.01
CA TRP A 544 -20.69 -2.98 -28.29
C TRP A 544 -21.05 -4.04 -27.26
N GLU A 545 -21.25 -5.27 -27.71
CA GLU A 545 -21.52 -6.45 -26.88
C GLU A 545 -20.59 -7.62 -27.25
N PRO A 546 -20.24 -8.50 -26.29
CA PRO A 546 -19.40 -9.67 -26.57
C PRO A 546 -20.13 -10.68 -27.48
N LYS A 547 -19.43 -11.22 -28.48
CA LYS A 547 -19.91 -12.37 -29.25
C LYS A 547 -19.93 -13.62 -28.36
N THR A 548 -21.00 -14.40 -28.42
CA THR A 548 -21.18 -15.67 -27.70
C THR A 548 -20.51 -16.83 -28.43
N LYS A 549 -20.38 -17.98 -27.78
CA LYS A 549 -19.81 -19.18 -28.41
C LYS A 549 -20.69 -19.74 -29.53
N ASP A 550 -22.00 -19.52 -29.43
CA ASP A 550 -23.01 -19.98 -30.38
C ASP A 550 -22.99 -19.15 -31.68
N ASP A 551 -22.31 -17.99 -31.68
CA ASP A 551 -22.10 -17.15 -32.86
C ASP A 551 -21.00 -17.71 -33.81
N ASN A 552 -20.82 -19.05 -33.87
CA ASN A 552 -19.79 -19.73 -34.68
C ASN A 552 -18.40 -19.10 -34.55
N CYS A 553 -17.84 -19.15 -33.35
CA CYS A 553 -16.49 -18.68 -33.04
C CYS A 553 -15.41 -19.52 -33.76
N LYS A 554 -15.22 -19.29 -35.07
CA LYS A 554 -14.32 -20.07 -35.94
C LYS A 554 -12.87 -19.87 -35.47
N ASN A 555 -12.22 -20.98 -35.12
CA ASN A 555 -10.78 -21.01 -34.83
C ASN A 555 -9.95 -20.99 -36.13
N GLY A 556 -8.69 -20.59 -36.00
CA GLY A 556 -7.70 -20.61 -37.09
C GLY A 556 -7.31 -19.23 -37.60
N ASN A 557 -6.33 -19.23 -38.51
CA ASN A 557 -5.61 -18.04 -38.93
C ASN A 557 -6.40 -17.24 -39.98
N LEU A 558 -6.38 -15.91 -39.83
CA LEU A 558 -6.94 -14.97 -40.81
C LEU A 558 -5.96 -14.65 -41.94
N TYR A 559 -4.69 -14.52 -41.58
CA TYR A 559 -3.63 -14.12 -42.50
C TYR A 559 -2.52 -15.16 -42.52
N GLY A 560 -1.91 -15.29 -43.68
CA GLY A 560 -0.74 -16.11 -43.94
C GLY A 560 0.31 -15.32 -44.74
N THR A 561 1.33 -16.02 -45.19
CA THR A 561 2.43 -15.44 -45.96
C THR A 561 2.62 -16.19 -47.27
N ASN A 562 3.17 -15.50 -48.28
CA ASN A 562 3.62 -16.15 -49.51
C ASN A 562 4.70 -17.21 -49.22
N GLU A 563 4.82 -18.24 -50.06
CA GLU A 563 5.76 -19.37 -49.87
C GLU A 563 7.23 -18.94 -49.77
N ASN A 564 7.62 -17.84 -50.43
CA ASN A 564 8.99 -17.31 -50.46
C ASN A 564 9.20 -16.08 -49.57
N ALA A 565 8.27 -15.80 -48.65
CA ALA A 565 8.34 -14.61 -47.80
C ALA A 565 9.51 -14.70 -46.80
N THR A 566 10.38 -13.69 -46.78
CA THR A 566 11.48 -13.62 -45.81
C THR A 566 11.01 -12.93 -44.53
N ALA A 567 11.05 -13.64 -43.40
CA ALA A 567 10.77 -13.05 -42.10
C ALA A 567 11.95 -12.22 -41.57
N THR A 568 11.65 -11.13 -40.87
CA THR A 568 12.52 -10.57 -39.85
C THR A 568 12.19 -11.22 -38.51
N ASP A 569 13.15 -11.94 -37.93
CA ASP A 569 13.00 -12.53 -36.60
C ASP A 569 13.29 -11.49 -35.51
N ILE A 570 12.36 -11.33 -34.59
CA ILE A 570 12.45 -10.38 -33.46
C ILE A 570 12.29 -11.17 -32.16
N LYS A 571 13.40 -11.42 -31.44
CA LYS A 571 13.42 -12.18 -30.19
C LYS A 571 13.24 -11.26 -28.99
N ILE A 572 12.01 -11.16 -28.48
CA ILE A 572 11.65 -10.29 -27.34
C ILE A 572 11.74 -11.02 -26.02
N LEU A 573 12.24 -10.36 -24.98
CA LEU A 573 12.17 -10.82 -23.60
C LEU A 573 10.74 -10.62 -23.04
N LYS A 574 10.13 -11.71 -22.57
CA LYS A 574 8.78 -11.69 -21.98
C LYS A 574 8.86 -11.36 -20.50
N SER A 575 8.32 -10.22 -20.11
CA SER A 575 8.21 -9.87 -18.69
C SER A 575 6.88 -10.32 -18.05
N GLY A 576 5.83 -10.65 -18.82
CA GLY A 576 4.52 -11.00 -18.25
C GLY A 576 3.63 -9.79 -17.99
N GLU A 577 2.47 -9.99 -17.36
CA GLU A 577 1.43 -8.94 -17.24
C GLU A 577 1.23 -8.41 -15.82
N LYS A 578 1.56 -9.22 -14.80
CA LYS A 578 1.50 -8.83 -13.39
C LYS A 578 2.90 -8.45 -12.89
N GLN A 579 3.00 -7.57 -11.91
CA GLN A 579 4.31 -7.15 -11.36
C GLN A 579 5.12 -8.34 -10.81
N LYS A 580 4.45 -9.33 -10.20
CA LYS A 580 5.10 -10.57 -9.75
C LYS A 580 5.68 -11.38 -10.92
N ASP A 581 4.91 -11.56 -11.99
CA ASP A 581 5.38 -12.25 -13.18
C ASP A 581 6.59 -11.52 -13.78
N ILE A 582 6.58 -10.18 -13.77
CA ILE A 582 7.69 -9.32 -14.21
C ILE A 582 8.91 -9.55 -13.34
N ALA A 583 8.75 -9.49 -12.03
CA ALA A 583 9.84 -9.73 -11.09
C ALA A 583 10.45 -11.13 -11.29
N GLU A 584 9.61 -12.16 -11.32
CA GLU A 584 10.04 -13.56 -11.49
C GLU A 584 10.79 -13.75 -12.80
N LYS A 585 10.27 -13.27 -13.92
CA LYS A 585 10.89 -13.47 -15.25
C LYS A 585 12.13 -12.62 -15.45
N LEU A 586 12.15 -11.39 -14.96
CA LEU A 586 13.35 -10.56 -15.03
C LEU A 586 14.44 -11.12 -14.12
N ASN A 587 14.11 -11.62 -12.93
CA ASN A 587 15.07 -12.32 -12.07
C ASN A 587 15.61 -13.60 -12.74
N GLN A 588 14.75 -14.39 -13.41
CA GLN A 588 15.20 -15.54 -14.20
C GLN A 588 16.11 -15.14 -15.35
N PHE A 589 15.84 -14.01 -16.02
CA PHE A 589 16.71 -13.44 -17.05
C PHE A 589 18.07 -13.00 -16.49
N CYS A 590 18.10 -12.48 -15.27
CA CYS A 590 19.34 -12.07 -14.60
C CYS A 590 20.25 -13.24 -14.22
N ASN A 591 19.66 -14.39 -13.86
CA ASN A 591 20.37 -15.51 -13.26
C ASN A 591 21.00 -16.42 -14.32
N GLU A 592 22.22 -16.89 -14.05
CA GLU A 592 23.01 -17.73 -14.99
C GLU A 592 22.78 -19.24 -14.80
N GLY A 593 21.83 -19.63 -13.94
CA GLY A 593 21.51 -21.02 -13.61
C GLY A 593 20.82 -21.82 -14.72
N ASN A 594 20.46 -23.07 -14.40
CA ASN A 594 19.90 -24.10 -15.28
C ASN A 594 18.41 -23.83 -15.65
N VAL A 595 18.08 -22.60 -16.02
CA VAL A 595 16.75 -22.20 -16.49
C VAL A 595 16.69 -22.43 -18.00
N ASP A 596 15.57 -22.97 -18.50
CA ASP A 596 15.28 -23.00 -19.94
C ASP A 596 15.17 -21.55 -20.45
N LYS A 597 16.31 -21.01 -20.91
CA LYS A 597 16.41 -19.62 -21.36
C LYS A 597 15.44 -19.32 -22.50
N ASP A 598 15.09 -20.31 -23.33
CA ASP A 598 14.16 -20.10 -24.44
C ASP A 598 12.71 -19.90 -24.00
N SER A 599 12.35 -20.31 -22.77
CA SER A 599 11.03 -20.02 -22.19
C SER A 599 10.81 -18.53 -21.86
N LEU A 600 11.91 -17.78 -21.66
CA LEU A 600 11.89 -16.35 -21.35
C LEU A 600 11.66 -15.47 -22.58
N TYR A 601 11.84 -16.02 -23.79
CA TYR A 601 11.78 -15.26 -25.03
C TYR A 601 10.61 -15.65 -25.92
N GLU A 602 10.12 -14.64 -26.65
CA GLU A 602 9.12 -14.74 -27.69
C GLU A 602 9.79 -14.37 -29.01
N THR A 603 9.88 -15.30 -29.96
CA THR A 603 10.38 -14.98 -31.30
C THR A 603 9.20 -14.64 -32.21
N TRP A 604 9.05 -13.36 -32.53
CA TRP A 604 8.06 -12.88 -33.49
C TRP A 604 8.67 -12.86 -34.88
N LYS A 605 8.00 -13.49 -35.84
CA LYS A 605 8.38 -13.47 -37.26
C LYS A 605 7.57 -12.37 -37.96
N CYS A 606 8.21 -11.29 -38.37
CA CYS A 606 7.55 -10.17 -39.03
C CYS A 606 7.81 -10.17 -40.54
N TYR A 607 6.75 -10.03 -41.32
CA TYR A 607 6.74 -10.09 -42.78
C TYR A 607 6.24 -8.78 -43.37
N GLU A 608 6.84 -8.35 -44.48
CA GLU A 608 6.46 -7.12 -45.16
C GLU A 608 5.03 -7.19 -45.72
N GLY A 609 4.34 -6.05 -45.83
CA GLY A 609 2.96 -6.01 -46.28
C GLY A 609 2.71 -6.57 -47.70
N LYS A 610 3.73 -6.60 -48.56
CA LYS A 610 3.63 -7.23 -49.89
C LYS A 610 3.57 -8.77 -49.84
N ASP A 611 4.05 -9.35 -48.75
CA ASP A 611 4.16 -10.80 -48.56
C ASP A 611 2.97 -11.42 -47.82
N VAL A 612 2.03 -10.60 -47.33
CA VAL A 612 0.88 -11.05 -46.54
C VAL A 612 -0.31 -11.38 -47.45
N VAL A 613 -0.88 -12.57 -47.24
CA VAL A 613 -2.08 -13.06 -47.96
C VAL A 613 -3.22 -13.36 -47.00
N LYS A 614 -4.46 -13.19 -47.48
CA LYS A 614 -5.65 -13.66 -46.75
C LYS A 614 -5.74 -15.18 -46.85
N VAL A 615 -6.09 -15.84 -45.76
CA VAL A 615 -6.40 -17.27 -45.76
C VAL A 615 -7.87 -17.43 -46.18
N ALA A 616 -8.12 -17.98 -47.36
CA ALA A 616 -9.49 -18.20 -47.84
C ALA A 616 -10.23 -19.22 -46.96
N LYS A 617 -11.47 -18.90 -46.56
CA LYS A 617 -12.41 -19.85 -45.94
C LYS A 617 -13.77 -19.76 -46.62
N GLY A 618 -14.47 -20.89 -46.68
CA GLY A 618 -15.81 -21.00 -47.25
C GLY A 618 -16.91 -20.49 -46.32
N GLU A 619 -17.99 -20.04 -46.99
CA GLU A 619 -19.21 -19.36 -46.53
C GLU A 619 -19.00 -18.02 -45.80
N GLU A 620 -19.65 -17.01 -46.40
CA GLU A 620 -19.60 -15.57 -46.09
C GLU A 620 -19.96 -15.31 -44.63
N ASP A 621 -19.00 -14.82 -43.85
CA ASP A 621 -19.23 -14.32 -42.48
C ASP A 621 -19.72 -12.86 -42.56
N GLU A 622 -20.64 -12.45 -41.67
CA GLU A 622 -21.16 -11.06 -41.60
C GLU A 622 -20.06 -9.98 -41.38
N ASP A 623 -18.82 -10.39 -41.07
CA ASP A 623 -17.67 -9.51 -40.78
C ASP A 623 -16.71 -9.31 -41.99
N GLU A 624 -17.02 -9.83 -43.19
CA GLU A 624 -16.10 -9.78 -44.35
C GLU A 624 -15.62 -8.37 -44.72
N GLU A 625 -16.50 -7.36 -44.66
CA GLU A 625 -16.13 -5.97 -44.94
C GLU A 625 -15.10 -5.42 -43.93
N GLU A 626 -15.24 -5.75 -42.63
CA GLU A 626 -14.28 -5.34 -41.60
C GLU A 626 -12.93 -6.09 -41.74
N GLU A 627 -12.95 -7.33 -42.22
CA GLU A 627 -11.75 -8.13 -42.50
C GLU A 627 -10.97 -7.62 -43.72
N ASP A 628 -11.68 -7.08 -44.71
CA ASP A 628 -11.12 -6.47 -45.92
C ASP A 628 -10.40 -5.16 -45.65
N ASP A 629 -11.00 -4.30 -44.81
CA ASP A 629 -10.38 -3.08 -44.32
C ASP A 629 -9.15 -3.38 -43.45
N ASP A 630 -9.25 -4.37 -42.56
CA ASP A 630 -8.13 -4.78 -41.69
C ASP A 630 -6.96 -5.38 -42.50
N TYR A 631 -7.23 -6.18 -43.54
CA TYR A 631 -6.19 -6.69 -44.44
C TYR A 631 -5.48 -5.56 -45.19
N THR A 632 -6.25 -4.63 -45.74
CA THR A 632 -5.69 -3.47 -46.46
C THR A 632 -4.86 -2.59 -45.53
N SER A 633 -5.36 -2.34 -44.32
CA SER A 633 -4.65 -1.60 -43.28
C SER A 633 -3.35 -2.30 -42.90
N LEU A 634 -3.37 -3.61 -42.69
CA LEU A 634 -2.22 -4.41 -42.32
C LEU A 634 -1.10 -4.31 -43.36
N ARG A 635 -1.43 -4.46 -44.66
CA ARG A 635 -0.42 -4.34 -45.73
C ARG A 635 0.24 -2.97 -45.79
N LYS A 636 -0.50 -1.92 -45.42
CA LYS A 636 0.00 -0.53 -45.38
C LYS A 636 0.65 -0.15 -44.04
N SER A 637 0.49 -0.96 -43.00
CA SER A 637 0.94 -0.68 -41.62
C SER A 637 2.17 -1.50 -41.23
N GLY A 638 3.08 -1.71 -42.18
CA GLY A 638 4.31 -2.46 -41.97
C GLY A 638 4.22 -3.97 -42.03
N GLY A 639 3.06 -4.52 -42.41
CA GLY A 639 2.88 -5.96 -42.59
C GLY A 639 2.43 -6.69 -41.33
N LEU A 640 2.80 -7.97 -41.21
CA LEU A 640 2.28 -8.89 -40.20
C LEU A 640 3.40 -9.52 -39.36
N CYS A 641 3.24 -9.47 -38.04
CA CYS A 641 4.05 -10.21 -37.09
C CYS A 641 3.28 -11.41 -36.53
N ILE A 642 3.90 -12.59 -36.60
CA ILE A 642 3.33 -13.87 -36.18
C ILE A 642 4.17 -14.43 -35.02
N LEU A 643 3.48 -14.90 -33.98
CA LEU A 643 4.06 -15.69 -32.89
C LEU A 643 3.41 -17.07 -32.85
N GLU A 644 4.22 -18.11 -32.96
CA GLU A 644 3.78 -19.49 -32.80
C GLU A 644 3.40 -19.79 -31.34
N ASN A 645 2.23 -20.40 -31.12
CA ASN A 645 1.76 -20.76 -29.80
C ASN A 645 2.32 -22.13 -29.36
N LYS A 646 3.48 -22.10 -28.70
CA LYS A 646 4.17 -23.30 -28.18
C LYS A 646 3.38 -24.10 -27.13
N LYS A 647 2.28 -23.56 -26.56
CA LYS A 647 1.48 -24.27 -25.53
C LYS A 647 0.67 -25.46 -26.07
N LYS A 648 0.42 -25.52 -27.38
CA LYS A 648 -0.31 -26.64 -28.00
C LYS A 648 0.41 -28.00 -27.89
N GLU A 649 1.71 -28.02 -27.63
CA GLU A 649 2.47 -29.28 -27.51
C GLU A 649 2.29 -29.99 -26.15
N LYS A 650 1.78 -29.31 -25.10
CA LYS A 650 1.66 -29.88 -23.74
C LYS A 650 0.23 -30.15 -23.26
N GLU A 651 -0.82 -29.58 -23.89
CA GLU A 651 -2.22 -29.65 -23.41
C GLU A 651 -3.12 -30.63 -24.21
N VAL A 652 -2.65 -31.84 -24.51
CA VAL A 652 -3.51 -32.91 -25.06
C VAL A 652 -4.33 -33.61 -23.94
N LYS A 653 -4.20 -33.23 -22.66
CA LYS A 653 -4.73 -34.01 -21.53
C LYS A 653 -5.82 -33.42 -20.64
N GLU A 654 -6.36 -32.22 -20.88
CA GLU A 654 -7.48 -31.71 -20.06
C GLU A 654 -8.67 -31.21 -20.89
N THR A 655 -9.75 -32.00 -20.86
CA THR A 655 -11.06 -31.70 -21.44
C THR A 655 -11.79 -30.68 -20.57
N ASN A 656 -11.80 -29.41 -20.99
CA ASN A 656 -12.89 -28.41 -20.84
C ASN A 656 -12.47 -26.93 -21.12
N SER A 657 -11.22 -26.67 -21.50
CA SER A 657 -10.74 -25.31 -21.80
C SER A 657 -11.04 -24.88 -23.25
N GLN A 658 -11.34 -23.59 -23.46
CA GLN A 658 -11.45 -22.99 -24.80
C GLN A 658 -10.14 -23.21 -25.56
N LYS A 659 -10.18 -23.75 -26.80
CA LYS A 659 -8.97 -24.05 -27.57
C LYS A 659 -8.24 -22.75 -27.94
N GLU A 660 -7.06 -22.53 -27.37
CA GLU A 660 -6.18 -21.41 -27.73
C GLU A 660 -5.73 -21.50 -29.21
N PRO A 661 -5.49 -20.35 -29.87
CA PRO A 661 -5.11 -20.30 -31.28
C PRO A 661 -3.71 -20.89 -31.53
N GLU A 662 -3.45 -21.35 -32.75
CA GLU A 662 -2.14 -21.90 -33.16
C GLU A 662 -1.03 -20.85 -33.20
N GLN A 663 -1.40 -19.62 -33.52
CA GLN A 663 -0.49 -18.49 -33.58
C GLN A 663 -1.21 -17.21 -33.19
N PHE A 664 -0.46 -16.25 -32.66
CA PHE A 664 -0.91 -14.90 -32.43
C PHE A 664 -0.45 -14.00 -33.58
N GLN A 665 -1.32 -13.13 -34.04
CA GLN A 665 -1.15 -12.29 -35.23
C GLN A 665 -1.39 -10.82 -34.87
N LYS A 666 -0.37 -9.99 -35.09
CA LYS A 666 -0.42 -8.54 -34.92
C LYS A 666 0.06 -7.86 -36.21
N PRO A 667 -0.62 -6.84 -36.73
CA PRO A 667 0.00 -5.89 -37.64
C PRO A 667 1.31 -5.37 -37.05
N PHE A 668 2.30 -5.04 -37.88
CA PHE A 668 3.60 -4.58 -37.37
C PHE A 668 3.44 -3.37 -36.43
N VAL A 669 2.59 -2.39 -36.76
CA VAL A 669 2.30 -1.24 -35.89
C VAL A 669 1.73 -1.63 -34.52
N ASP A 670 0.93 -2.68 -34.46
CA ASP A 670 0.32 -3.20 -33.23
C ASP A 670 1.36 -3.96 -32.39
N PHE A 671 2.22 -4.73 -33.05
CA PHE A 671 3.38 -5.37 -32.42
C PHE A 671 4.33 -4.32 -31.84
N PHE A 672 4.63 -3.26 -32.59
CA PHE A 672 5.46 -2.14 -32.14
C PHE A 672 4.84 -1.46 -30.91
N THR A 673 3.54 -1.14 -30.96
CA THR A 673 2.81 -0.54 -29.82
C THR A 673 2.85 -1.44 -28.58
N TYR A 674 2.63 -2.74 -28.75
CA TYR A 674 2.77 -3.74 -27.70
C TYR A 674 4.18 -3.76 -27.09
N TRP A 675 5.21 -3.78 -27.94
CA TRP A 675 6.60 -3.83 -27.50
C TRP A 675 6.98 -2.59 -26.68
N VAL A 676 6.63 -1.39 -27.15
CA VAL A 676 6.88 -0.13 -26.43
C VAL A 676 6.16 -0.12 -25.10
N ALA A 677 4.89 -0.55 -25.06
CA ALA A 677 4.11 -0.57 -23.84
C ALA A 677 4.74 -1.47 -22.76
N HIS A 678 5.24 -2.63 -23.16
CA HIS A 678 5.93 -3.57 -22.26
C HIS A 678 7.32 -3.08 -21.87
N MET A 679 8.07 -2.45 -22.77
CA MET A 679 9.38 -1.86 -22.44
C MET A 679 9.25 -0.74 -21.40
N LEU A 680 8.23 0.12 -21.53
CA LEU A 680 7.92 1.15 -20.52
C LEU A 680 7.50 0.53 -19.19
N LYS A 681 6.66 -0.50 -19.22
CA LYS A 681 6.24 -1.24 -18.01
C LYS A 681 7.44 -1.84 -17.26
N ASP A 682 8.35 -2.47 -17.99
CA ASP A 682 9.58 -3.04 -17.43
C ASP A 682 10.52 -1.96 -16.88
N SER A 683 10.63 -0.80 -17.55
CA SER A 683 11.44 0.33 -17.06
C SER A 683 10.93 0.85 -15.70
N ILE A 684 9.61 0.96 -15.51
CA ILE A 684 9.02 1.33 -14.22
C ILE A 684 9.42 0.33 -13.13
N TYR A 685 9.32 -0.97 -13.43
CA TYR A 685 9.76 -2.03 -12.50
C TYR A 685 11.23 -1.84 -12.12
N TRP A 686 12.11 -1.69 -13.11
CA TRP A 686 13.55 -1.52 -12.86
C TRP A 686 13.87 -0.29 -12.01
N LYS A 687 13.19 0.84 -12.24
CA LYS A 687 13.38 2.03 -11.41
C LYS A 687 13.01 1.78 -9.95
N LYS A 688 11.95 1.01 -9.67
CA LYS A 688 11.59 0.61 -8.30
C LYS A 688 12.67 -0.26 -7.68
N GLU A 689 13.12 -1.29 -8.39
CA GLU A 689 14.16 -2.21 -7.91
C GLU A 689 15.48 -1.48 -7.65
N LEU A 690 15.85 -0.52 -8.50
CA LEU A 690 17.10 0.23 -8.40
C LEU A 690 17.01 1.48 -7.52
N LYS A 691 15.84 1.83 -7.00
CA LYS A 691 15.59 3.09 -6.27
C LYS A 691 16.64 3.40 -5.21
N LYS A 692 16.95 2.42 -4.34
CA LYS A 692 17.96 2.58 -3.28
C LYS A 692 19.38 2.81 -3.82
N CYS A 693 19.70 2.20 -4.97
CA CYS A 693 20.99 2.38 -5.63
C CYS A 693 21.11 3.75 -6.28
N LEU A 694 20.02 4.25 -6.86
CA LEU A 694 19.96 5.57 -7.48
C LEU A 694 19.95 6.71 -6.46
N GLU A 695 19.34 6.51 -5.29
CA GLU A 695 19.33 7.46 -4.17
C GLU A 695 20.65 7.46 -3.36
N LYS A 696 21.64 6.63 -3.76
CA LYS A 696 22.97 6.51 -3.15
C LYS A 696 22.93 6.27 -1.63
N GLU A 697 22.02 5.41 -1.15
CA GLU A 697 21.96 5.08 0.27
C GLU A 697 23.30 4.47 0.74
N LYS A 698 23.99 5.13 1.68
CA LYS A 698 25.37 4.78 2.08
C LYS A 698 25.52 3.32 2.50
N LYS A 699 24.55 2.74 3.21
CA LYS A 699 24.57 1.32 3.62
C LYS A 699 24.40 0.38 2.42
N THR A 700 23.47 0.68 1.51
CA THR A 700 23.16 -0.16 0.35
C THR A 700 24.30 -0.21 -0.67
N CYS A 701 24.97 0.93 -0.92
CA CYS A 701 26.15 0.99 -1.80
C CYS A 701 27.39 0.30 -1.19
N LYS A 702 27.58 0.38 0.14
CA LYS A 702 28.74 -0.24 0.83
C LYS A 702 28.69 -1.76 0.87
N ASN A 703 27.49 -2.35 0.91
CA ASN A 703 27.33 -3.80 1.04
C ASN A 703 27.30 -4.54 -0.31
N ASN A 704 27.74 -3.90 -1.41
CA ASN A 704 27.65 -4.41 -2.79
C ASN A 704 26.23 -4.87 -3.22
N LYS A 705 25.17 -4.48 -2.50
CA LYS A 705 23.78 -4.88 -2.80
C LYS A 705 23.26 -4.29 -4.12
N CYS A 706 23.96 -3.29 -4.68
CA CYS A 706 23.64 -2.68 -5.96
C CYS A 706 24.36 -3.31 -7.16
N GLU A 707 25.39 -4.14 -6.94
CA GLU A 707 26.18 -4.73 -8.02
C GLU A 707 25.34 -5.58 -8.97
N LYS A 708 24.74 -6.65 -8.45
CA LYS A 708 23.94 -7.59 -9.24
C LYS A 708 22.71 -6.92 -9.87
N PRO A 709 21.90 -6.09 -9.15
CA PRO A 709 20.77 -5.41 -9.74
C PRO A 709 21.16 -4.44 -10.86
N CYS A 710 22.21 -3.61 -10.69
CA CYS A 710 22.66 -2.68 -11.72
C CYS A 710 23.23 -3.41 -12.95
N GLU A 711 23.92 -4.54 -12.75
CA GLU A 711 24.44 -5.36 -13.84
C GLU A 711 23.31 -6.04 -14.61
N CYS A 712 22.31 -6.58 -13.92
CA CYS A 712 21.18 -7.16 -14.61
C CYS A 712 20.38 -6.10 -15.37
N PHE A 713 20.16 -4.92 -14.79
CA PHE A 713 19.52 -3.84 -15.52
C PHE A 713 20.32 -3.44 -16.76
N ALA A 714 21.66 -3.40 -16.69
CA ALA A 714 22.51 -3.17 -17.85
C ALA A 714 22.31 -4.26 -18.94
N LYS A 715 22.27 -5.55 -18.54
CA LYS A 715 21.96 -6.66 -19.46
C LYS A 715 20.57 -6.50 -20.09
N TRP A 716 19.57 -6.04 -19.32
CA TRP A 716 18.21 -5.80 -19.81
C TRP A 716 18.17 -4.65 -20.82
N VAL A 717 18.84 -3.52 -20.55
CA VAL A 717 18.92 -2.38 -21.48
C VAL A 717 19.61 -2.81 -22.79
N GLU A 718 20.71 -3.56 -22.71
CA GLU A 718 21.41 -4.09 -23.88
C GLU A 718 20.52 -5.06 -24.69
N GLN A 719 19.77 -5.93 -24.01
CA GLN A 719 18.79 -6.81 -24.64
C GLN A 719 17.71 -6.00 -25.39
N LYS A 720 17.16 -4.95 -24.77
CA LYS A 720 16.19 -4.06 -25.43
C LYS A 720 16.77 -3.33 -26.62
N LYS A 721 18.02 -2.88 -26.56
CA LYS A 721 18.70 -2.15 -27.64
C LYS A 721 19.05 -3.05 -28.83
N THR A 722 19.78 -4.13 -28.57
CA THR A 722 20.52 -4.87 -29.61
C THR A 722 19.70 -6.00 -30.23
N ASN A 723 18.91 -6.71 -29.42
CA ASN A 723 18.18 -7.91 -29.85
C ASN A 723 16.69 -7.63 -30.12
N GLU A 724 16.14 -6.53 -29.60
CA GLU A 724 14.74 -6.16 -29.79
C GLU A 724 14.59 -4.92 -30.66
N TRP A 725 15.08 -3.76 -30.22
CA TRP A 725 14.85 -2.49 -30.90
C TRP A 725 15.51 -2.42 -32.27
N ARG A 726 16.77 -2.85 -32.40
CA ARG A 726 17.48 -2.86 -33.69
C ARG A 726 16.71 -3.61 -34.80
N PRO A 727 16.30 -4.88 -34.64
CA PRO A 727 15.54 -5.57 -35.69
C PRO A 727 14.14 -5.00 -35.91
N ILE A 728 13.47 -4.46 -34.87
CA ILE A 728 12.20 -3.72 -35.01
C ILE A 728 12.39 -2.52 -35.94
N LYS A 729 13.42 -1.72 -35.66
CA LYS A 729 13.76 -0.54 -36.44
C LYS A 729 14.12 -0.94 -37.87
N GLU A 730 14.97 -1.94 -38.07
CA GLU A 730 15.31 -2.44 -39.40
C GLU A 730 14.08 -2.89 -40.20
N HIS A 731 13.16 -3.64 -39.58
CA HIS A 731 11.92 -4.07 -40.24
C HIS A 731 11.03 -2.87 -40.60
N PHE A 732 10.89 -1.90 -39.70
CA PHE A 732 10.09 -0.69 -39.98
C PHE A 732 10.63 0.08 -41.20
N TYR A 733 11.95 0.10 -41.42
CA TYR A 733 12.57 0.79 -42.56
C TYR A 733 12.45 0.04 -43.89
N LYS A 734 11.97 -1.21 -43.89
CA LYS A 734 11.65 -1.95 -45.12
C LYS A 734 10.34 -1.50 -45.77
N GLN A 735 9.53 -0.72 -45.08
CA GLN A 735 8.22 -0.31 -45.57
C GLN A 735 8.33 0.68 -46.74
N ASP A 736 7.53 0.45 -47.78
CA ASP A 736 7.41 1.34 -48.93
C ASP A 736 6.36 2.45 -48.68
N GLY A 737 6.35 3.48 -49.52
CA GLY A 737 5.32 4.54 -49.49
C GLY A 737 5.65 5.75 -48.61
N PHE A 738 6.90 5.92 -48.21
CA PHE A 738 7.42 7.09 -47.50
C PHE A 738 8.17 8.02 -48.48
N ASP A 739 8.07 9.32 -48.28
CA ASP A 739 8.74 10.34 -49.10
C ASP A 739 9.59 11.29 -48.22
N GLU A 740 10.14 12.35 -48.82
CA GLU A 740 10.96 13.34 -48.09
C GLU A 740 10.13 14.14 -47.05
N ALA A 741 8.83 14.30 -47.24
CA ALA A 741 7.94 15.05 -46.36
C ALA A 741 7.48 14.22 -45.15
N PHE A 742 7.26 12.91 -45.34
CA PHE A 742 6.92 11.94 -44.29
C PHE A 742 7.82 10.72 -44.39
N ASN A 743 9.06 10.89 -43.95
CA ASN A 743 10.03 9.79 -43.91
C ASN A 743 9.73 8.82 -42.74
N HIS A 744 10.40 7.66 -42.75
CA HIS A 744 10.21 6.60 -41.75
C HIS A 744 10.30 7.10 -40.30
N HIS A 745 11.36 7.84 -39.94
CA HIS A 745 11.57 8.22 -38.54
C HIS A 745 10.53 9.20 -38.02
N MET A 746 10.05 10.13 -38.87
CA MET A 746 8.97 11.05 -38.51
C MET A 746 7.67 10.29 -38.24
N VAL A 747 7.30 9.34 -39.11
CA VAL A 747 6.06 8.57 -38.95
C VAL A 747 6.12 7.64 -37.74
N LEU A 748 7.27 7.03 -37.48
CA LEU A 748 7.48 6.20 -36.29
C LEU A 748 7.26 6.99 -35.01
N ASP A 749 7.88 8.17 -34.90
CA ASP A 749 7.76 9.04 -33.74
C ASP A 749 6.35 9.65 -33.63
N TYR A 750 5.70 9.97 -34.74
CA TYR A 750 4.31 10.43 -34.74
C TYR A 750 3.35 9.35 -34.21
N ASN A 751 3.53 8.09 -34.60
CA ASN A 751 2.74 6.98 -34.07
C ASN A 751 2.92 6.80 -32.55
N LEU A 752 4.15 6.93 -32.05
CA LEU A 752 4.43 6.93 -30.61
C LEU A 752 3.72 8.08 -29.90
N GLN A 753 3.76 9.28 -30.47
CA GLN A 753 3.05 10.42 -29.91
C GLN A 753 1.54 10.18 -29.88
N LEU A 754 0.94 9.68 -30.94
CA LEU A 754 -0.50 9.40 -31.00
C LEU A 754 -0.95 8.41 -29.92
N GLN A 755 -0.18 7.33 -29.69
CA GLN A 755 -0.55 6.28 -28.73
C GLN A 755 -0.22 6.64 -27.28
N PHE A 756 0.90 7.33 -27.04
CA PHE A 756 1.45 7.53 -25.69
C PHE A 756 1.42 8.99 -25.21
N SER A 757 1.22 9.97 -26.09
CA SER A 757 1.11 11.40 -25.72
C SER A 757 -0.33 11.82 -25.47
N ASN A 758 -0.58 12.32 -24.26
CA ASN A 758 -1.85 12.93 -23.88
C ASN A 758 -2.00 14.34 -24.51
N GLU A 759 -2.90 14.50 -25.46
CA GLU A 759 -3.72 15.71 -25.56
C GLU A 759 -4.98 15.50 -24.68
N ASN A 760 -5.28 16.49 -23.84
CA ASN A 760 -6.47 16.58 -22.97
C ASN A 760 -6.62 15.57 -21.82
N SER A 761 -5.97 15.82 -20.67
CA SER A 761 -6.75 15.94 -19.42
C SER A 761 -5.95 16.73 -18.37
N SER A 762 -6.52 17.84 -17.93
CA SER A 762 -6.11 18.60 -16.74
C SER A 762 -6.33 17.84 -15.41
N GLU A 763 -6.60 16.53 -15.47
CA GLU A 763 -7.00 15.67 -14.34
C GLU A 763 -6.07 14.47 -14.11
N ASP A 764 -5.11 14.19 -15.01
CA ASP A 764 -4.06 13.17 -14.75
C ASP A 764 -3.17 13.55 -13.53
N SER A 765 -3.38 14.72 -12.93
CA SER A 765 -2.70 15.23 -11.73
C SER A 765 -3.07 14.51 -10.42
N GLN A 766 -4.10 13.67 -10.37
CA GLN A 766 -4.62 13.16 -9.08
C GLN A 766 -4.21 11.73 -8.70
N SER A 767 -3.66 10.94 -9.63
CA SER A 767 -2.98 9.69 -9.28
C SER A 767 -1.51 10.01 -8.97
N ARG A 768 -1.14 9.90 -7.69
CA ARG A 768 0.21 10.14 -7.13
C ARG A 768 0.86 8.82 -6.68
N ASP A 769 0.49 7.73 -7.34
CA ASP A 769 1.18 6.45 -7.25
C ASP A 769 2.56 6.58 -7.90
N GLU A 770 3.58 5.91 -7.36
CA GLU A 770 4.94 5.90 -7.90
C GLU A 770 4.94 5.46 -9.38
N ASP A 771 4.13 4.46 -9.73
CA ASP A 771 3.99 3.99 -11.11
C ASP A 771 3.39 5.07 -12.02
N ALA A 772 2.43 5.83 -11.51
CA ALA A 772 1.80 6.90 -12.27
C ALA A 772 2.73 8.10 -12.46
N GLU A 773 3.55 8.44 -11.45
CA GLU A 773 4.56 9.48 -11.54
C GLU A 773 5.70 9.10 -12.50
N GLU A 774 6.17 7.86 -12.43
CA GLU A 774 7.17 7.35 -13.37
C GLU A 774 6.63 7.27 -14.79
N MET A 775 5.37 6.83 -14.97
CA MET A 775 4.73 6.90 -16.27
C MET A 775 4.58 8.32 -16.79
N LYS A 776 4.32 9.30 -15.94
CA LYS A 776 4.31 10.72 -16.33
C LYS A 776 5.70 11.18 -16.77
N HIS A 777 6.74 10.78 -16.05
CA HIS A 777 8.12 11.12 -16.39
C HIS A 777 8.52 10.48 -17.73
N LEU A 778 8.24 9.20 -17.93
CA LEU A 778 8.49 8.49 -19.19
C LEU A 778 7.68 9.13 -20.34
N LYS A 779 6.40 9.44 -20.12
CA LYS A 779 5.57 10.19 -21.08
C LYS A 779 6.11 11.59 -21.37
N LYS A 780 6.79 12.24 -20.41
CA LYS A 780 7.44 13.54 -20.60
C LYS A 780 8.69 13.41 -21.48
N ILE A 781 9.49 12.36 -21.29
CA ILE A 781 10.59 12.02 -22.19
C ILE A 781 10.07 11.77 -23.61
N LEU A 782 8.97 11.03 -23.75
CA LEU A 782 8.29 10.81 -25.04
C LEU A 782 7.77 12.11 -25.68
N LYS A 783 7.53 13.17 -24.89
CA LYS A 783 7.04 14.47 -25.37
C LYS A 783 8.12 15.45 -25.80
N LEU A 784 9.37 15.27 -25.37
CA LEU A 784 10.50 16.21 -25.54
C LEU A 784 10.15 17.63 -25.07
N GLU A 785 10.72 18.05 -23.95
CA GLU A 785 10.47 19.35 -23.33
C GLU A 785 10.55 20.55 -24.31
N ASN A 786 9.45 21.32 -24.36
CA ASN A 786 9.30 22.71 -24.85
C ASN A 786 9.53 23.03 -26.35
N GLY A 787 8.83 22.34 -27.26
CA GLY A 787 8.58 22.88 -28.59
C GLY A 787 7.28 22.33 -29.18
N ASN A 788 6.44 23.19 -29.77
CA ASN A 788 5.25 22.79 -30.54
C ASN A 788 5.53 21.52 -31.36
N GLY A 789 4.62 20.53 -31.31
CA GLY A 789 4.83 19.15 -31.76
C GLY A 789 5.38 18.94 -33.17
N LEU A 790 5.38 19.96 -34.04
CA LEU A 790 6.00 19.91 -35.36
C LEU A 790 7.53 20.16 -35.33
N ALA A 791 8.02 21.01 -34.43
CA ALA A 791 9.44 21.37 -34.35
C ALA A 791 10.31 20.27 -33.72
N ALA A 792 9.77 19.50 -32.76
CA ALA A 792 10.46 18.38 -32.14
C ALA A 792 10.58 17.16 -33.07
N VAL A 793 9.55 16.89 -33.88
CA VAL A 793 9.56 15.83 -34.90
C VAL A 793 10.55 16.16 -36.03
N ASN A 794 10.74 17.45 -36.35
CA ASN A 794 11.76 17.90 -37.32
C ASN A 794 13.22 17.72 -36.85
N ALA A 795 13.47 17.48 -35.56
CA ALA A 795 14.81 17.22 -35.01
C ALA A 795 15.13 15.71 -34.89
N VAL A 796 14.21 14.85 -35.31
CA VAL A 796 14.37 13.40 -35.31
C VAL A 796 15.22 13.00 -36.51
N THR A 797 16.10 12.01 -36.35
CA THR A 797 16.86 11.45 -37.48
C THR A 797 16.81 9.93 -37.44
N LYS A 798 17.30 9.28 -38.51
CA LYS A 798 17.40 7.82 -38.59
C LYS A 798 18.11 7.20 -37.39
N ASN A 799 19.10 7.88 -36.80
CA ASN A 799 19.88 7.38 -35.67
C ASN A 799 19.48 8.01 -34.32
N ASN A 800 18.44 8.84 -34.30
CA ASN A 800 18.02 9.58 -33.11
C ASN A 800 16.49 9.69 -33.05
N THR A 801 15.82 8.54 -33.01
CA THR A 801 14.38 8.40 -32.79
C THR A 801 14.02 8.58 -31.32
N THR A 802 12.73 8.73 -31.01
CA THR A 802 12.25 8.84 -29.63
C THR A 802 12.60 7.60 -28.79
N ILE A 803 12.57 6.40 -29.37
CA ILE A 803 12.98 5.16 -28.68
C ILE A 803 14.49 5.11 -28.47
N ASP A 804 15.29 5.59 -29.43
CA ASP A 804 16.75 5.69 -29.24
C ASP A 804 17.07 6.55 -28.01
N ARG A 805 16.41 7.71 -27.87
CA ARG A 805 16.57 8.61 -26.71
C ARG A 805 16.09 7.99 -25.40
N LEU A 806 15.01 7.21 -25.44
CA LEU A 806 14.52 6.48 -24.27
C LEU A 806 15.54 5.43 -23.81
N ILE A 807 16.13 4.69 -24.74
CA ILE A 807 17.19 3.72 -24.44
C ILE A 807 18.43 4.44 -23.89
N GLU A 808 18.85 5.56 -24.49
CA GLU A 808 19.95 6.39 -23.98
C GLU A 808 19.69 6.89 -22.55
N HIS A 809 18.44 7.26 -22.24
CA HIS A 809 18.04 7.61 -20.87
C HIS A 809 18.22 6.43 -19.90
N GLU A 810 17.78 5.23 -20.27
CA GLU A 810 17.98 4.02 -19.46
C GLU A 810 19.48 3.67 -19.30
N GLU A 811 20.31 3.83 -20.34
CA GLU A 811 21.77 3.70 -20.27
C GLU A 811 22.41 4.71 -19.30
N GLY A 812 21.86 5.94 -19.25
CA GLY A 812 22.22 6.94 -18.26
C GLY A 812 21.92 6.49 -16.82
N ILE A 813 20.79 5.81 -16.61
CA ILE A 813 20.45 5.20 -15.31
C ILE A 813 21.44 4.07 -14.98
N VAL A 814 21.83 3.23 -15.94
CA VAL A 814 22.86 2.18 -15.75
C VAL A 814 24.17 2.81 -15.26
N THR A 815 24.61 3.90 -15.88
CA THR A 815 25.84 4.62 -15.50
C THR A 815 25.75 5.10 -14.05
N LYS A 816 24.68 5.82 -13.70
CA LYS A 816 24.43 6.30 -12.33
C LYS A 816 24.34 5.16 -11.31
N CYS A 817 23.73 4.05 -11.69
CA CYS A 817 23.61 2.87 -10.83
C CYS A 817 24.99 2.25 -10.56
N LYS A 818 25.85 2.15 -11.58
CA LYS A 818 27.23 1.63 -11.45
C LYS A 818 28.13 2.57 -10.65
N GLU A 819 27.89 3.88 -10.65
CA GLU A 819 28.60 4.84 -9.79
C GLU A 819 28.39 4.61 -8.27
N CYS A 820 27.35 3.86 -7.87
CA CYS A 820 27.18 3.41 -6.49
C CYS A 820 28.26 2.38 -6.07
N LYS A 821 29.12 1.93 -7.00
CA LYS A 821 30.37 1.22 -6.70
C LYS A 821 31.55 2.21 -6.64
N LYS A 822 31.98 2.59 -5.42
CA LYS A 822 33.36 2.91 -4.97
C LYS A 822 33.37 3.78 -3.70
N PRO A 823 33.90 3.30 -2.57
CA PRO A 823 34.92 4.03 -1.85
C PRO A 823 36.25 3.84 -2.61
N GLU A 824 36.94 4.93 -2.97
CA GLU A 824 38.36 4.81 -3.31
C GLU A 824 39.12 4.39 -2.06
N ASP A 825 39.65 3.17 -2.06
CA ASP A 825 40.77 2.83 -1.21
C ASP A 825 41.91 3.80 -1.56
N ARG A 826 42.31 4.64 -0.60
CA ARG A 826 43.55 5.40 -0.72
C ARG A 826 44.72 4.42 -0.70
N ALA A 827 45.03 3.87 -1.87
CA ALA A 827 46.28 3.17 -2.12
C ALA A 827 47.42 4.19 -2.01
N THR A 828 48.22 4.02 -0.96
CA THR A 828 49.69 4.11 -0.96
C THR A 828 50.28 5.05 -2.02
N GLY A 829 50.46 6.31 -1.65
CA GLY A 829 51.37 7.21 -2.37
C GLY A 829 52.81 6.79 -2.10
N GLU A 830 53.48 6.27 -3.13
CA GLU A 830 54.92 6.10 -3.16
C GLU A 830 55.62 7.46 -2.98
N SER A 831 56.45 7.56 -1.94
CA SER A 831 57.39 8.66 -1.73
C SER A 831 58.64 8.48 -2.61
N PRO A 832 59.25 9.56 -3.14
CA PRO A 832 60.59 9.48 -3.67
C PRO A 832 61.67 9.94 -2.66
N LEU A 833 62.69 9.07 -2.54
CA LEU A 833 64.11 9.28 -2.18
C LEU A 833 64.59 9.32 -0.70
N ARG A 834 65.39 8.28 -0.37
CA ARG A 834 66.71 8.20 0.33
C ARG A 834 67.07 9.37 1.29
N SER A 835 67.47 9.15 2.56
CA SER A 835 68.71 8.47 2.99
C SER A 835 68.77 8.29 4.52
N LEU A 836 69.31 7.14 4.94
CA LEU A 836 70.20 6.82 6.08
C LEU A 836 69.86 7.11 7.57
N ASP A 837 70.18 6.07 8.36
CA ASP A 837 70.59 5.99 9.77
C ASP A 837 69.55 5.71 10.90
N ASP A 838 69.55 4.44 11.33
CA ASP A 838 69.27 3.90 12.67
C ASP A 838 70.25 4.49 13.73
N PRO A 839 70.15 4.27 15.08
CA PRO A 839 69.15 3.56 15.93
C PRO A 839 68.92 4.35 17.28
N PRO A 840 68.72 3.76 18.50
CA PRO A 840 67.98 2.57 18.95
C PRO A 840 66.88 2.88 20.01
N SER A 841 65.98 1.93 20.22
CA SER A 841 65.07 1.86 21.38
C SER A 841 65.83 1.48 22.67
N PRO A 842 65.32 1.89 23.85
CA PRO A 842 65.06 0.84 24.85
C PRO A 842 63.71 0.95 25.58
N ARG A 843 63.27 -0.25 25.98
CA ARG A 843 62.07 -0.64 26.74
C ARG A 843 61.94 0.02 28.11
N VAL A 844 60.70 0.27 28.56
CA VAL A 844 60.29 0.21 29.99
C VAL A 844 58.84 -0.31 30.12
N ILE A 845 58.65 -1.27 31.03
CA ILE A 845 57.38 -1.79 31.58
C ILE A 845 57.25 -1.22 33.03
N PRO A 846 56.17 -1.47 33.80
CA PRO A 846 54.87 -0.78 33.90
C PRO A 846 54.72 0.02 35.21
N ARG A 847 53.66 0.85 35.35
CA ARG A 847 53.09 1.13 36.69
C ARG A 847 51.60 1.41 36.67
N ILE A 848 50.93 0.79 37.63
CA ILE A 848 49.49 0.62 37.85
C ILE A 848 48.97 1.68 38.85
N THR A 849 47.68 2.03 38.69
CA THR A 849 46.70 2.65 39.63
C THR A 849 46.89 4.13 40.03
N THR A 850 45.87 5.01 40.09
CA THR A 850 44.40 4.87 40.17
C THR A 850 43.68 6.19 39.85
N LYS A 851 42.45 6.06 39.33
CA LYS A 851 41.26 6.95 39.43
C LYS A 851 41.34 8.36 38.81
N ASP A 852 40.60 8.59 37.72
CA ASP A 852 39.29 9.24 37.77
C ASP A 852 38.55 9.06 36.43
N ALA A 853 37.22 9.12 36.51
CA ALA A 853 36.27 8.67 35.50
C ALA A 853 35.91 9.76 34.48
N GLU A 854 35.94 9.42 33.18
CA GLU A 854 35.11 10.03 32.14
C GLU A 854 34.76 8.94 31.10
N GLU A 855 33.49 8.55 31.06
CA GLU A 855 32.91 7.71 29.99
C GLU A 855 32.45 8.62 28.85
N SER A 856 32.88 8.30 27.62
CA SER A 856 32.26 8.78 26.39
C SER A 856 31.77 7.57 25.60
N GLU A 857 30.49 7.61 25.27
CA GLU A 857 29.72 6.57 24.59
C GLU A 857 29.99 6.58 23.08
N ASP A 858 30.33 5.42 22.51
CA ASP A 858 30.13 5.14 21.08
C ASP A 858 29.52 3.73 20.98
N SER A 859 28.22 3.65 20.69
CA SER A 859 27.50 2.39 20.52
C SER A 859 27.19 2.18 19.03
N SER A 860 27.97 1.32 18.40
CA SER A 860 27.72 0.73 17.09
C SER A 860 26.56 -0.27 17.16
N GLU A 861 25.55 -0.10 16.29
CA GLU A 861 24.52 -1.11 16.05
C GLU A 861 24.88 -1.93 14.79
N GLU A 862 25.08 -3.22 15.01
CA GLU A 862 25.23 -4.31 14.05
C GLU A 862 23.85 -4.71 13.50
N ASP A 863 23.77 -4.87 12.18
CA ASP A 863 22.66 -5.51 11.45
C ASP A 863 23.25 -6.77 10.77
N GLU A 864 23.09 -7.94 11.37
CA GLU A 864 23.42 -9.24 10.77
C GLU A 864 22.15 -9.88 10.19
N ASP A 865 22.13 -10.05 8.86
CA ASP A 865 21.27 -10.99 8.15
C ASP A 865 22.20 -12.02 7.47
N GLU A 866 22.37 -13.21 8.07
CA GLU A 866 22.97 -14.36 7.38
C GLU A 866 21.88 -15.36 6.98
N GLU A 867 21.71 -15.54 5.67
CA GLU A 867 21.15 -16.76 5.08
C GLU A 867 22.35 -17.64 4.67
N GLN A 868 22.58 -18.73 5.41
CA GLN A 868 23.50 -19.79 4.98
C GLN A 868 22.72 -20.91 4.30
N GLU A 869 23.03 -21.12 3.02
CA GLU A 869 22.74 -22.34 2.27
C GLU A 869 23.75 -23.43 2.68
N GLU A 870 23.29 -24.55 3.24
CA GLU A 870 24.11 -25.76 3.32
C GLU A 870 23.63 -26.77 2.27
N ASN A 871 24.43 -26.92 1.21
CA ASN A 871 24.50 -28.11 0.38
C ASN A 871 25.71 -28.93 0.87
N GLU A 872 25.50 -30.12 1.42
CA GLU A 872 26.53 -31.17 1.38
C GLU A 872 25.91 -32.50 0.95
N ASN A 873 26.33 -32.92 -0.24
CA ASN A 873 26.36 -34.31 -0.70
C ASN A 873 27.53 -35.00 0.02
N GLU A 874 27.31 -36.16 0.63
CA GLU A 874 28.23 -37.30 0.58
C GLU A 874 27.48 -38.58 1.05
N GLY A 875 27.28 -39.53 0.12
CA GLY A 875 27.18 -40.95 0.45
C GLY A 875 28.59 -41.48 0.78
N ASP A 876 28.81 -42.66 1.35
CA ASP A 876 28.06 -43.91 1.41
C ASP A 876 28.79 -44.83 2.42
N GLY A 877 28.14 -45.90 2.88
CA GLY A 877 28.83 -47.14 3.28
C GLY A 877 28.92 -47.47 4.77
N GLN A 878 28.01 -48.33 5.24
CA GLN A 878 28.30 -49.37 6.23
C GLN A 878 27.80 -50.73 5.70
N ASP A 879 28.76 -51.62 5.48
CA ASP A 879 28.73 -53.08 5.61
C ASP A 879 27.42 -53.83 5.29
N GLU A 880 27.32 -54.40 4.08
CA GLU A 880 27.34 -55.86 3.78
C GLU A 880 27.23 -56.14 2.27
#